data_AF-A0A0R1UM48-F1
#
_entry.id   AF-A0A0R1UM48-F1
#
_cell.length_a   1.000
_cell.length_b   1.000
_cell.length_c   1.000
_cell.angle_alpha   90.00
_cell.angle_beta   90.00
_cell.angle_gamma   90.00
#
_symmetry.space_group_name_H-M   'P 1'
#
loop_
_entity.id
_entity.type
_entity.pdbx_description
1 polymer ?
#
loop_
_entity_poly.entity_id
_entity_poly.type
_entity_poly.pdbx_seq_one_letter_code
_entity_poly.pdbx_strand_id
1 'polypeptide(L)'
;MHNHRIRKLSAEALAALLVASALSGFPLAAHAATANATAPAVTETTSAPAATASTALNDSSETPTPTSTSPTDQTPPPKDPSPAPQAPTHTPAELKALTQGKSATEMAAMIKTGQVSAQELVEQAFQQIKTENPALNDVIYTDPTGAAAQVKAVDPNAPFAGVPILIKGLGQAMKGYPGTNGLTFEADNKYTYTKNFVQQLQKMGFIILGETNFPELGLINVTQSNLNGNAGNPWDATRNPGGSSGGSAAAVAAGWVSLATGNDAGGSLRIPASWSGVIGLKPTQGLILGDSTTPSVVNFAETRSIADTQALLTGLMNPAHRDMLQPVPQDLTQLKIAYSTTSPVGTPVSPDAKAAVLQAVAFLRQQGFQVEEHPAPVDGVQLMQAYFLGALSNGSTANYLANHFLHRNLTADDVTNHVISPMTYALYEASKKAPQTVGAAFKGELALVKQAMDAFHQEYPLYLTPTTAVVAPLNADPAFLPADVEKLKASGDLPFDQQMQLIYDAWLHGLTKTPFTQLTNLAGEPALSLPTYLSAANLPLGIQLQGAKGSDQTLLAVGKLFEDHHQFKLLDQQVSSDADQPTTSEEPQPPATPADQTVTDTKQAQTQTEPSQPAAEQPGTTPDEPQIATPVDQPATTGPKSSNDLVSTGQASQPADHEPAIAVSEQPTPTLTDQLATAAQQPERIATKPNVTGSQTETQGETLARKPAALTTGQQPSRTLTPASAVRLPQTGNRISHLAWALGSLGLFAVLSHCWLRRQLRP
;
A
#
# COMPACT_ATOMS: atom_id res chain seq x y z
N MET A 1 -40.50 -17.36 -39.80
CA MET A 1 -40.71 -16.01 -39.24
C MET A 1 -40.88 -16.10 -37.73
N HIS A 2 -40.46 -15.08 -37.00
CA HIS A 2 -40.75 -14.79 -35.58
C HIS A 2 -40.80 -15.96 -34.57
N ASN A 3 -39.73 -16.06 -33.77
CA ASN A 3 -39.69 -16.91 -32.57
C ASN A 3 -40.60 -16.36 -31.45
N HIS A 4 -41.08 -17.25 -30.58
CA HIS A 4 -42.03 -16.92 -29.51
C HIS A 4 -41.38 -16.31 -28.26
N ARG A 5 -42.18 -15.49 -27.55
CA ARG A 5 -42.11 -15.19 -26.10
C ARG A 5 -40.87 -14.44 -25.57
N ILE A 6 -40.86 -13.14 -25.85
CA ILE A 6 -40.41 -12.13 -24.87
C ILE A 6 -41.32 -12.20 -23.61
N ARG A 7 -40.80 -11.79 -22.43
CA ARG A 7 -41.49 -11.68 -21.10
C ARG A 7 -41.80 -12.99 -20.34
N LYS A 8 -40.74 -13.68 -19.90
CA LYS A 8 -40.46 -13.83 -18.46
C LYS A 8 -39.17 -13.06 -18.18
N LEU A 9 -39.21 -11.75 -17.93
CA LEU A 9 -39.36 -11.16 -16.58
C LEU A 9 -38.47 -11.82 -15.51
N SER A 10 -37.28 -11.22 -15.37
CA SER A 10 -36.75 -10.75 -14.08
C SER A 10 -36.72 -11.74 -12.90
N ALA A 11 -36.12 -12.90 -13.09
CA ALA A 11 -35.66 -13.76 -11.99
C ALA A 11 -34.13 -13.98 -12.07
N GLU A 12 -33.63 -14.51 -13.18
CA GLU A 12 -32.18 -14.78 -13.37
C GLU A 12 -31.34 -13.52 -13.63
N ALA A 13 -31.98 -12.38 -13.92
CA ALA A 13 -31.31 -11.07 -13.86
C ALA A 13 -30.77 -10.73 -12.45
N LEU A 14 -31.21 -11.45 -11.41
CA LEU A 14 -30.69 -11.32 -10.05
C LEU A 14 -29.40 -12.13 -9.80
N ALA A 15 -29.00 -13.01 -10.73
CA ALA A 15 -27.69 -13.67 -10.68
C ALA A 15 -26.52 -12.66 -10.79
N ALA A 16 -26.79 -11.45 -11.32
CA ALA A 16 -25.88 -10.31 -11.33
C ALA A 16 -25.47 -9.82 -9.92
N LEU A 17 -26.09 -10.32 -8.84
CA LEU A 17 -25.74 -9.95 -7.46
C LEU A 17 -24.76 -10.90 -6.76
N LEU A 18 -24.44 -12.07 -7.34
CA LEU A 18 -23.68 -13.14 -6.66
C LEU A 18 -22.21 -13.30 -7.10
N VAL A 19 -21.77 -12.56 -8.13
CA VAL A 19 -20.37 -12.54 -8.61
C VAL A 19 -19.75 -11.13 -8.48
N ALA A 20 -20.51 -10.17 -7.94
CA ALA A 20 -19.98 -8.86 -7.59
C ALA A 20 -18.99 -8.99 -6.41
N SER A 21 -17.72 -8.72 -6.69
CA SER A 21 -16.55 -8.79 -5.79
C SER A 21 -16.03 -10.20 -5.44
N ALA A 22 -14.80 -10.49 -5.88
CA ALA A 22 -14.01 -11.65 -5.47
C ALA A 22 -13.40 -11.45 -4.07
N LEU A 23 -14.25 -11.27 -3.05
CA LEU A 23 -13.85 -11.01 -1.65
C LEU A 23 -13.89 -12.27 -0.76
N SER A 24 -13.42 -13.42 -1.26
CA SER A 24 -13.07 -14.59 -0.41
C SER A 24 -12.23 -15.64 -1.15
N GLY A 25 -10.95 -15.79 -0.78
CA GLY A 25 -10.06 -16.81 -1.35
C GLY A 25 -10.01 -18.11 -0.55
N PHE A 26 -10.91 -19.06 -0.81
CA PHE A 26 -10.85 -20.43 -0.25
C PHE A 26 -11.16 -21.50 -1.31
N PRO A 27 -10.43 -22.65 -1.34
CA PRO A 27 -10.72 -23.78 -2.21
C PRO A 27 -11.85 -24.65 -1.66
N LEU A 28 -12.48 -25.46 -2.51
CA LEU A 28 -13.62 -26.29 -2.15
C LEU A 28 -13.25 -27.46 -1.22
N ALA A 29 -14.10 -27.69 -0.22
CA ALA A 29 -14.35 -29.00 0.36
C ALA A 29 -15.87 -29.16 0.53
N ALA A 30 -16.47 -30.16 -0.11
CA ALA A 30 -17.91 -30.39 -0.02
C ALA A 30 -18.25 -31.35 1.12
N HIS A 31 -19.31 -31.06 1.89
CA HIS A 31 -20.14 -32.04 2.61
C HIS A 31 -21.53 -31.41 2.84
N ALA A 32 -22.58 -32.25 2.91
CA ALA A 32 -23.97 -31.80 3.00
C ALA A 32 -24.53 -31.97 4.42
N ALA A 33 -25.38 -31.02 4.86
CA ALA A 33 -26.19 -31.12 6.06
C ALA A 33 -27.57 -30.46 5.84
N THR A 34 -28.60 -30.98 6.50
CA THR A 34 -30.01 -30.60 6.28
C THR A 34 -30.43 -29.38 7.09
N ALA A 35 -31.09 -28.41 6.45
CA ALA A 35 -31.76 -27.30 7.13
C ALA A 35 -33.18 -27.69 7.58
N ASN A 36 -33.58 -27.24 8.78
CA ASN A 36 -34.94 -27.45 9.30
C ASN A 36 -35.34 -26.35 10.30
N ALA A 37 -36.01 -25.29 9.84
CA ALA A 37 -36.62 -24.25 10.67
C ALA A 37 -37.73 -23.50 9.88
N THR A 38 -38.76 -23.03 10.59
CA THR A 38 -39.98 -22.42 10.01
C THR A 38 -39.98 -20.90 10.05
N ALA A 39 -40.65 -20.26 9.08
CA ALA A 39 -41.10 -18.87 9.16
C ALA A 39 -42.56 -18.75 8.64
N PRO A 40 -43.43 -17.93 9.28
CA PRO A 40 -44.78 -17.66 8.79
C PRO A 40 -44.80 -16.55 7.73
N ALA A 41 -45.86 -16.49 6.92
CA ALA A 41 -46.00 -15.55 5.80
C ALA A 41 -47.09 -14.48 6.03
N VAL A 42 -46.97 -13.36 5.33
CA VAL A 42 -48.04 -12.37 5.09
C VAL A 42 -48.01 -12.00 3.60
N THR A 43 -49.18 -11.83 2.99
CA THR A 43 -49.36 -11.61 1.55
C THR A 43 -49.83 -10.20 1.22
N GLU A 44 -49.24 -9.57 0.21
CA GLU A 44 -49.80 -8.39 -0.47
C GLU A 44 -50.59 -8.78 -1.74
N THR A 45 -51.48 -7.90 -2.20
CA THR A 45 -52.23 -8.04 -3.45
C THR A 45 -52.28 -6.71 -4.21
N THR A 46 -52.12 -6.75 -5.52
CA THR A 46 -51.87 -5.57 -6.39
C THR A 46 -53.11 -4.99 -7.09
N SER A 47 -53.15 -3.68 -7.35
CA SER A 47 -53.94 -3.10 -8.46
C SER A 47 -53.47 -1.70 -8.91
N ALA A 48 -53.78 -1.34 -10.16
CA ALA A 48 -53.63 -0.05 -10.86
C ALA A 48 -54.79 0.03 -11.94
N PRO A 49 -54.89 0.94 -12.94
CA PRO A 49 -54.05 2.10 -13.34
C PRO A 49 -54.81 3.37 -13.89
N ALA A 50 -54.06 4.32 -14.50
CA ALA A 50 -54.35 5.13 -15.71
C ALA A 50 -55.41 6.30 -15.79
N ALA A 51 -54.88 7.55 -15.80
CA ALA A 51 -54.91 8.60 -16.86
C ALA A 51 -56.19 9.16 -17.58
N THR A 52 -56.27 10.53 -17.64
CA THR A 52 -56.78 11.44 -18.74
C THR A 52 -58.29 11.52 -19.10
N ALA A 53 -58.92 12.64 -19.53
CA ALA A 53 -58.57 14.09 -19.64
C ALA A 53 -59.81 15.00 -19.96
N SER A 54 -59.61 16.35 -20.07
CA SER A 54 -60.51 17.42 -20.61
C SER A 54 -61.69 17.94 -19.73
N THR A 55 -62.21 19.19 -19.83
CA THR A 55 -62.07 20.29 -20.83
C THR A 55 -62.42 21.71 -20.27
N ALA A 56 -61.95 22.81 -20.91
CA ALA A 56 -62.55 24.18 -21.03
C ALA A 56 -62.65 25.11 -19.78
N LEU A 57 -62.72 26.47 -19.84
CA LEU A 57 -62.48 27.55 -20.85
C LEU A 57 -62.49 28.96 -20.16
N ASN A 58 -61.68 29.94 -20.65
CA ASN A 58 -61.82 31.44 -20.56
C ASN A 58 -62.03 32.15 -19.16
N ASP A 59 -61.85 33.47 -18.94
CA ASP A 59 -61.28 34.62 -19.71
C ASP A 59 -60.71 35.75 -18.77
N SER A 60 -60.13 36.76 -19.43
CA SER A 60 -59.45 38.04 -19.09
C SER A 60 -59.90 39.00 -17.96
N SER A 61 -58.90 39.81 -17.54
CA SER A 61 -58.86 41.29 -17.31
C SER A 61 -59.56 42.03 -16.13
N GLU A 62 -58.71 42.78 -15.40
CA GLU A 62 -58.82 44.20 -14.97
C GLU A 62 -59.94 44.73 -14.01
N THR A 63 -59.51 45.27 -12.85
CA THR A 63 -59.98 46.46 -12.05
C THR A 63 -61.49 46.72 -11.77
N PRO A 64 -61.89 47.31 -10.60
CA PRO A 64 -61.21 48.44 -9.95
C PRO A 64 -61.22 48.53 -8.39
N THR A 65 -60.48 49.51 -7.87
CA THR A 65 -60.60 50.16 -6.54
C THR A 65 -61.70 51.27 -6.57
N PRO A 66 -62.01 52.00 -5.46
CA PRO A 66 -61.68 51.82 -4.03
C PRO A 66 -62.89 51.95 -3.06
N THR A 67 -62.70 51.55 -1.79
CA THR A 67 -63.35 52.26 -0.65
C THR A 67 -62.48 52.20 0.61
N SER A 68 -62.57 53.22 1.47
CA SER A 68 -61.82 53.37 2.72
C SER A 68 -62.65 52.99 3.95
N THR A 69 -62.04 52.42 5.00
CA THR A 69 -62.09 53.01 6.36
C THR A 69 -61.23 52.30 7.43
N SER A 70 -60.60 53.13 8.27
CA SER A 70 -60.23 52.89 9.68
C SER A 70 -59.05 51.96 10.04
N PRO A 71 -58.43 52.12 11.24
CA PRO A 71 -57.04 51.71 11.47
C PRO A 71 -56.85 50.59 12.51
N THR A 72 -55.68 49.94 12.46
CA THR A 72 -55.15 49.02 13.48
C THR A 72 -53.61 49.15 13.61
N ASP A 73 -53.06 48.59 14.69
CA ASP A 73 -51.70 48.86 15.21
C ASP A 73 -50.53 48.77 14.21
N GLN A 74 -49.64 49.77 14.31
CA GLN A 74 -48.27 49.65 13.79
C GLN A 74 -47.43 48.75 14.70
N THR A 75 -47.48 47.44 14.45
CA THR A 75 -46.37 46.56 14.86
C THR A 75 -45.20 46.83 13.91
N PRO A 76 -43.97 47.09 14.40
CA PRO A 76 -42.82 47.25 13.50
C PRO A 76 -42.59 45.95 12.72
N PRO A 77 -42.15 46.01 11.46
CA PRO A 77 -41.87 44.80 10.69
C PRO A 77 -40.81 43.94 11.41
N PRO A 78 -40.86 42.60 11.25
CA PRO A 78 -39.78 41.77 11.73
C PRO A 78 -38.48 42.26 11.10
N LYS A 79 -37.42 42.42 11.90
CA LYS A 79 -36.08 42.70 11.37
C LYS A 79 -35.73 41.62 10.35
N ASP A 80 -35.16 42.02 9.22
CA ASP A 80 -34.61 41.07 8.26
C ASP A 80 -33.74 40.03 8.97
N PRO A 81 -33.82 38.74 8.58
CA PRO A 81 -32.89 37.75 9.10
C PRO A 81 -31.48 38.25 8.80
N SER A 82 -30.67 38.40 9.85
CA SER A 82 -29.30 38.87 9.72
C SER A 82 -28.60 38.02 8.66
N PRO A 83 -27.88 38.62 7.69
CA PRO A 83 -27.29 37.87 6.60
C PRO A 83 -26.46 36.75 7.19
N ALA A 84 -26.69 35.51 6.72
CA ALA A 84 -25.97 34.34 7.21
C ALA A 84 -24.46 34.67 7.17
N PRO A 85 -23.71 34.40 8.24
CA PRO A 85 -22.33 34.84 8.36
C PRO A 85 -21.58 34.37 7.11
N GLN A 86 -21.08 35.34 6.34
CA GLN A 86 -20.38 35.05 5.11
C GLN A 86 -19.22 34.12 5.47
N ALA A 87 -19.07 33.02 4.73
CA ALA A 87 -17.92 32.16 4.88
C ALA A 87 -16.65 33.02 4.75
N PRO A 88 -15.57 32.71 5.49
CA PRO A 88 -14.31 33.39 5.24
C PRO A 88 -13.93 33.23 3.76
N THR A 89 -13.30 34.27 3.22
CA THR A 89 -12.84 34.30 1.82
C THR A 89 -11.38 34.70 1.81
N HIS A 90 -10.51 33.76 2.15
CA HIS A 90 -9.07 33.96 2.07
C HIS A 90 -8.62 34.04 0.61
N THR A 91 -7.54 34.79 0.34
CA THR A 91 -6.81 34.60 -0.92
C THR A 91 -6.13 33.22 -0.92
N PRO A 92 -5.82 32.64 -2.09
CA PRO A 92 -5.13 31.34 -2.15
C PRO A 92 -3.78 31.31 -1.43
N ALA A 93 -3.11 32.47 -1.27
CA ALA A 93 -1.86 32.60 -0.55
C ALA A 93 -2.06 32.56 0.98
N GLU A 94 -3.03 33.32 1.49
CA GLU A 94 -3.40 33.30 2.93
C GLU A 94 -3.93 31.93 3.34
N LEU A 95 -4.79 31.33 2.51
CA LEU A 95 -5.34 30.01 2.77
C LEU A 95 -4.22 28.95 2.82
N LYS A 96 -3.30 28.95 1.85
CA LYS A 96 -2.13 28.06 1.88
C LYS A 96 -1.27 28.28 3.13
N ALA A 97 -1.03 29.53 3.53
CA ALA A 97 -0.26 29.83 4.74
C ALA A 97 -0.95 29.34 6.04
N LEU A 98 -2.29 29.30 6.08
CA LEU A 98 -3.07 28.74 7.18
C LEU A 98 -3.11 27.20 7.18
N THR A 99 -3.11 26.57 6.00
CA THR A 99 -3.37 25.14 5.83
C THR A 99 -2.12 24.28 5.60
N GLN A 100 -0.99 24.88 5.22
CA GLN A 100 0.28 24.17 5.03
C GLN A 100 0.73 23.48 6.34
N GLY A 101 1.27 22.27 6.21
CA GLY A 101 1.65 21.42 7.35
C GLY A 101 0.48 20.74 8.08
N LYS A 102 -0.76 21.24 7.95
CA LYS A 102 -1.88 20.83 8.81
C LYS A 102 -2.33 19.37 8.64
N SER A 103 -2.59 18.73 9.77
CA SER A 103 -3.25 17.43 9.86
C SER A 103 -4.72 17.49 9.43
N ALA A 104 -5.29 16.36 9.04
CA ALA A 104 -6.72 16.26 8.70
C ALA A 104 -7.62 16.59 9.91
N THR A 105 -7.18 16.19 11.11
CA THR A 105 -7.83 16.53 12.38
C THR A 105 -7.75 18.03 12.73
N GLU A 106 -6.63 18.71 12.47
CA GLU A 106 -6.57 20.18 12.57
C GLU A 106 -7.48 20.88 11.55
N MET A 107 -7.46 20.45 10.28
CA MET A 107 -8.32 21.02 9.23
C MET A 107 -9.81 20.91 9.61
N ALA A 108 -10.25 19.78 10.16
CA ALA A 108 -11.61 19.61 10.66
C ALA A 108 -11.93 20.58 11.83
N ALA A 109 -10.97 20.81 12.73
CA ALA A 109 -11.13 21.78 13.82
C ALA A 109 -11.17 23.23 13.30
N MET A 110 -10.38 23.57 12.28
CA MET A 110 -10.40 24.89 11.63
C MET A 110 -11.73 25.16 10.91
N ILE A 111 -12.29 24.16 10.20
CA ILE A 111 -13.65 24.23 9.62
C ILE A 111 -14.70 24.43 10.72
N LYS A 112 -14.64 23.61 11.78
CA LYS A 112 -15.60 23.66 12.90
C LYS A 112 -15.57 24.96 13.69
N THR A 113 -14.45 25.69 13.66
CA THR A 113 -14.30 27.01 14.31
C THR A 113 -14.50 28.18 13.36
N GLY A 114 -14.76 27.94 12.07
CA GLY A 114 -14.92 28.99 11.06
C GLY A 114 -13.63 29.71 10.68
N GLN A 115 -12.45 29.13 10.99
CA GLN A 115 -11.15 29.66 10.57
C GLN A 115 -10.90 29.46 9.07
N VAL A 116 -11.50 28.43 8.47
CA VAL A 116 -11.59 28.19 7.02
C VAL A 116 -12.93 27.52 6.74
N SER A 117 -13.36 27.48 5.48
CA SER A 117 -14.52 26.70 5.02
C SER A 117 -14.10 25.43 4.29
N ALA A 118 -14.97 24.42 4.30
CA ALA A 118 -14.78 23.19 3.51
C ALA A 118 -14.68 23.48 2.00
N GLN A 119 -15.39 24.51 1.52
CA GLN A 119 -15.36 24.92 0.11
C GLN A 119 -13.98 25.48 -0.28
N GLU A 120 -13.40 26.35 0.54
CA GLU A 120 -12.03 26.87 0.33
C GLU A 120 -10.99 25.74 0.23
N LEU A 121 -11.02 24.76 1.15
CA LEU A 121 -10.05 23.65 1.11
C LEU A 121 -10.21 22.77 -0.13
N VAL A 122 -11.45 22.52 -0.56
CA VAL A 122 -11.76 21.75 -1.78
C VAL A 122 -11.30 22.49 -3.04
N GLU A 123 -11.53 23.80 -3.12
CA GLU A 123 -11.07 24.64 -4.23
C GLU A 123 -9.54 24.77 -4.27
N GLN A 124 -8.89 24.93 -3.11
CA GLN A 124 -7.43 24.92 -2.98
C GLN A 124 -6.83 23.61 -3.51
N ALA A 125 -7.33 22.47 -3.04
CA ALA A 125 -6.84 21.15 -3.43
C ALA A 125 -7.02 20.90 -4.94
N PHE A 126 -8.18 21.23 -5.52
CA PHE A 126 -8.36 21.12 -6.98
C PHE A 126 -7.44 22.05 -7.77
N GLN A 127 -7.15 23.26 -7.28
CA GLN A 127 -6.25 24.17 -7.97
C GLN A 127 -4.77 23.75 -7.86
N GLN A 128 -4.35 23.15 -6.74
CA GLN A 128 -3.02 22.53 -6.62
C GLN A 128 -2.91 21.33 -7.57
N ILE A 129 -3.84 20.37 -7.51
CA ILE A 129 -3.88 19.22 -8.42
C ILE A 129 -3.84 19.68 -9.89
N LYS A 130 -4.66 20.65 -10.28
CA LYS A 130 -4.71 21.18 -11.65
C LYS A 130 -3.37 21.78 -12.14
N THR A 131 -2.60 22.41 -11.25
CA THR A 131 -1.32 23.05 -11.59
C THR A 131 -0.15 22.08 -11.53
N GLU A 132 -0.13 21.18 -10.55
CA GLU A 132 1.07 20.41 -10.17
C GLU A 132 1.02 18.96 -10.68
N ASN A 133 -0.18 18.34 -10.73
CA ASN A 133 -0.36 16.97 -11.22
C ASN A 133 0.10 16.73 -12.67
N PRO A 134 0.08 17.69 -13.63
CA PRO A 134 0.61 17.45 -14.97
C PRO A 134 2.11 17.06 -15.02
N ALA A 135 2.88 17.34 -13.96
CA ALA A 135 4.29 16.95 -13.85
C ALA A 135 4.51 15.61 -13.11
N LEU A 136 3.51 15.11 -12.37
CA LEU A 136 3.64 13.92 -11.50
C LEU A 136 2.64 12.80 -11.83
N ASN A 137 1.49 13.08 -12.41
CA ASN A 137 0.50 12.07 -12.84
C ASN A 137 0.06 11.13 -11.70
N ASP A 138 -0.17 11.70 -10.51
CA ASP A 138 -0.59 11.03 -9.28
C ASP A 138 -2.11 10.96 -9.10
N VAL A 139 -2.86 11.84 -9.76
CA VAL A 139 -4.33 11.88 -9.76
C VAL A 139 -4.83 11.62 -11.18
N ILE A 140 -5.56 10.52 -11.36
CA ILE A 140 -6.07 10.07 -12.68
C ILE A 140 -7.50 10.55 -12.95
N TYR A 141 -8.23 10.95 -11.91
CA TYR A 141 -9.62 11.38 -12.01
C TYR A 141 -9.96 12.41 -10.93
N THR A 142 -10.80 13.39 -11.26
CA THR A 142 -11.33 14.39 -10.34
C THR A 142 -12.81 14.65 -10.60
N ASP A 143 -13.59 14.88 -9.54
CA ASP A 143 -15.01 15.21 -9.61
C ASP A 143 -15.36 16.46 -8.77
N PRO A 144 -15.12 17.68 -9.30
CA PRO A 144 -15.50 18.92 -8.64
C PRO A 144 -17.01 19.06 -8.41
N THR A 145 -17.84 18.40 -9.22
CA THR A 145 -19.30 18.47 -9.10
C THR A 145 -19.78 17.64 -7.90
N GLY A 146 -19.29 16.41 -7.78
CA GLY A 146 -19.56 15.54 -6.63
C GLY A 146 -18.90 16.03 -5.35
N ALA A 147 -17.72 16.65 -5.41
CA ALA A 147 -17.12 17.31 -4.25
C ALA A 147 -18.00 18.47 -3.73
N ALA A 148 -18.43 19.37 -4.61
CA ALA A 148 -19.35 20.47 -4.25
C ALA A 148 -20.76 19.99 -3.81
N ALA A 149 -21.17 18.78 -4.19
CA ALA A 149 -22.37 18.13 -3.66
C ALA A 149 -22.14 17.53 -2.26
N GLN A 150 -20.99 16.88 -2.03
CA GLN A 150 -20.59 16.36 -0.72
C GLN A 150 -20.45 17.48 0.33
N VAL A 151 -19.86 18.62 -0.02
CA VAL A 151 -19.73 19.80 0.88
C VAL A 151 -21.10 20.30 1.37
N LYS A 152 -22.16 20.14 0.58
CA LYS A 152 -23.54 20.53 0.95
C LYS A 152 -24.30 19.46 1.75
N ALA A 153 -23.77 18.24 1.81
CA ALA A 153 -24.42 17.06 2.40
C ALA A 153 -23.68 16.48 3.62
N VAL A 154 -22.51 17.03 3.96
CA VAL A 154 -21.69 16.58 5.09
C VAL A 154 -22.36 16.87 6.43
N ASP A 155 -22.26 15.93 7.38
CA ASP A 155 -22.64 16.19 8.77
C ASP A 155 -21.56 17.05 9.46
N PRO A 156 -21.86 18.27 9.93
CA PRO A 156 -20.89 19.15 10.60
C PRO A 156 -20.42 18.60 11.97
N ASN A 157 -21.00 17.50 12.46
CA ASN A 157 -20.58 16.82 13.68
C ASN A 157 -19.61 15.65 13.42
N ALA A 158 -19.41 15.26 12.16
CA ALA A 158 -18.53 14.16 11.78
C ALA A 158 -17.05 14.49 12.10
N PRO A 159 -16.21 13.48 12.44
CA PRO A 159 -14.86 13.72 12.95
C PRO A 159 -13.92 14.44 11.99
N PHE A 160 -14.16 14.34 10.67
CA PHE A 160 -13.40 15.00 9.61
C PHE A 160 -14.31 15.86 8.71
N ALA A 161 -15.38 16.44 9.27
CA ALA A 161 -16.40 17.19 8.53
C ALA A 161 -15.81 18.25 7.59
N GLY A 162 -15.92 18.02 6.28
CA GLY A 162 -15.52 18.95 5.24
C GLY A 162 -14.05 18.85 4.79
N VAL A 163 -13.27 17.92 5.33
CA VAL A 163 -11.85 17.76 4.96
C VAL A 163 -11.72 17.06 3.59
N PRO A 164 -10.98 17.63 2.62
CA PRO A 164 -10.76 17.00 1.32
C PRO A 164 -9.82 15.80 1.39
N ILE A 165 -10.15 14.72 0.68
CA ILE A 165 -9.28 13.54 0.48
C ILE A 165 -9.32 13.05 -0.97
N LEU A 166 -8.30 12.30 -1.35
CA LEU A 166 -8.29 11.45 -2.54
C LEU A 166 -8.40 9.98 -2.13
N ILE A 167 -8.97 9.14 -3.01
CA ILE A 167 -9.05 7.68 -2.80
C ILE A 167 -8.25 6.93 -3.86
N LYS A 168 -7.80 5.71 -3.60
CA LYS A 168 -7.08 4.89 -4.59
C LYS A 168 -8.05 4.30 -5.60
N GLY A 169 -7.86 4.58 -6.89
CA GLY A 169 -8.75 4.10 -7.96
C GLY A 169 -8.85 2.57 -8.08
N LEU A 170 -7.91 1.84 -7.48
CA LEU A 170 -7.99 0.39 -7.33
C LEU A 170 -8.63 -0.04 -6.02
N GLY A 171 -9.75 -0.76 -6.15
CA GLY A 171 -10.33 -1.53 -5.05
C GLY A 171 -11.15 -0.73 -4.05
N GLN A 172 -11.18 0.60 -4.14
CA GLN A 172 -11.97 1.50 -3.29
C GLN A 172 -13.17 2.08 -4.06
N ALA A 173 -13.98 1.20 -4.65
CA ALA A 173 -15.07 1.58 -5.56
C ALA A 173 -15.98 2.68 -5.03
N MET A 174 -16.15 3.75 -5.82
CA MET A 174 -17.11 4.83 -5.62
C MET A 174 -18.02 4.95 -6.85
N LYS A 175 -19.34 4.98 -6.63
CA LYS A 175 -20.32 4.92 -7.73
C LYS A 175 -20.14 6.08 -8.72
N GLY A 176 -19.89 5.74 -9.99
CA GLY A 176 -19.68 6.68 -11.09
C GLY A 176 -18.22 7.02 -11.38
N TYR A 177 -17.29 6.64 -10.49
CA TYR A 177 -15.85 6.83 -10.68
C TYR A 177 -15.25 5.70 -11.56
N PRO A 178 -14.09 5.91 -12.19
CA PRO A 178 -13.42 4.91 -13.03
C PRO A 178 -13.20 3.56 -12.33
N GLY A 179 -13.48 2.47 -13.02
CA GLY A 179 -13.35 1.09 -12.53
C GLY A 179 -12.30 0.30 -13.29
N THR A 180 -11.21 0.94 -13.72
CA THR A 180 -10.38 0.46 -14.84
C THR A 180 -9.41 -0.67 -14.50
N ASN A 181 -9.17 -0.95 -13.21
CA ASN A 181 -8.15 -1.89 -12.74
C ASN A 181 -6.72 -1.64 -13.30
N GLY A 182 -6.46 -0.49 -13.93
CA GLY A 182 -5.22 -0.18 -14.64
C GLY A 182 -5.07 -0.88 -16.00
N LEU A 183 -6.13 -1.53 -16.49
CA LEU A 183 -6.18 -2.33 -17.72
C LEU A 183 -6.68 -1.47 -18.89
N THR A 184 -5.97 -1.50 -20.01
CA THR A 184 -6.28 -0.67 -21.20
C THR A 184 -7.68 -0.92 -21.76
N PHE A 185 -8.13 -2.17 -21.76
CA PHE A 185 -9.45 -2.59 -22.23
C PHE A 185 -10.59 -2.31 -21.23
N GLU A 186 -10.30 -1.73 -20.06
CA GLU A 186 -11.30 -1.25 -19.09
C GLU A 186 -11.28 0.28 -18.93
N ALA A 187 -10.66 1.04 -19.85
CA ALA A 187 -10.52 2.50 -19.76
C ALA A 187 -11.85 3.25 -19.51
N ASP A 188 -12.94 2.83 -20.16
CA ASP A 188 -14.28 3.41 -20.01
C ASP A 188 -15.10 2.79 -18.85
N ASN A 189 -14.58 1.78 -18.15
CA ASN A 189 -15.31 1.09 -17.09
C ASN A 189 -15.53 2.01 -15.87
N LYS A 190 -16.68 1.87 -15.20
CA LYS A 190 -17.06 2.70 -14.05
C LYS A 190 -17.79 1.89 -12.98
N TYR A 191 -17.47 2.14 -11.72
CA TYR A 191 -18.12 1.43 -10.62
C TYR A 191 -19.61 1.78 -10.54
N THR A 192 -20.47 0.76 -10.49
CA THR A 192 -21.93 0.92 -10.36
C THR A 192 -22.40 1.10 -8.92
N TYR A 193 -21.50 0.94 -7.95
CA TYR A 193 -21.74 0.88 -6.51
C TYR A 193 -20.60 1.58 -5.73
N THR A 194 -20.87 1.95 -4.47
CA THR A 194 -19.87 2.48 -3.53
C THR A 194 -19.59 1.46 -2.43
N LYS A 195 -18.33 1.08 -2.21
CA LYS A 195 -17.92 0.11 -1.17
C LYS A 195 -18.15 0.63 0.25
N ASN A 196 -18.40 -0.28 1.20
CA ASN A 196 -18.62 0.04 2.61
C ASN A 196 -17.48 0.87 3.24
N PHE A 197 -16.24 0.61 2.86
CA PHE A 197 -15.06 1.41 3.22
C PHE A 197 -15.22 2.89 2.82
N VAL A 198 -15.57 3.15 1.56
CA VAL A 198 -15.77 4.50 1.01
C VAL A 198 -17.00 5.18 1.63
N GLN A 199 -18.09 4.43 1.82
CA GLN A 199 -19.25 4.93 2.57
C GLN A 199 -18.89 5.31 4.02
N GLN A 200 -17.89 4.66 4.63
CA GLN A 200 -17.44 4.99 5.97
C GLN A 200 -16.59 6.27 5.99
N LEU A 201 -15.74 6.50 4.98
CA LEU A 201 -15.05 7.80 4.80
C LEU A 201 -16.06 8.95 4.70
N GLN A 202 -17.12 8.78 3.91
CA GLN A 202 -18.18 9.78 3.76
C GLN A 202 -18.96 10.01 5.07
N LYS A 203 -19.25 8.95 5.84
CA LYS A 203 -19.83 9.08 7.21
C LYS A 203 -18.88 9.71 8.22
N MET A 204 -17.57 9.60 8.02
CA MET A 204 -16.56 10.27 8.83
C MET A 204 -16.41 11.77 8.48
N GLY A 205 -17.08 12.24 7.42
CA GLY A 205 -17.17 13.66 7.06
C GLY A 205 -16.26 14.09 5.91
N PHE A 206 -15.46 13.18 5.36
CA PHE A 206 -14.52 13.50 4.29
C PHE A 206 -15.22 13.85 2.97
N ILE A 207 -14.63 14.79 2.24
CA ILE A 207 -15.02 15.17 0.88
C ILE A 207 -14.09 14.47 -0.11
N ILE A 208 -14.60 13.49 -0.84
CA ILE A 208 -13.79 12.77 -1.84
C ILE A 208 -13.70 13.62 -3.11
N LEU A 209 -12.46 13.94 -3.51
CA LEU A 209 -12.15 14.78 -4.68
C LEU A 209 -12.05 14.00 -6.00
N GLY A 210 -11.66 12.73 -5.94
CA GLY A 210 -11.24 11.96 -7.11
C GLY A 210 -10.36 10.76 -6.75
N GLU A 211 -9.69 10.21 -7.76
CA GLU A 211 -8.91 8.97 -7.66
C GLU A 211 -7.42 9.14 -7.98
N THR A 212 -6.57 8.51 -7.18
CA THR A 212 -5.10 8.48 -7.35
C THR A 212 -4.63 7.35 -8.27
N ASN A 213 -3.46 7.55 -8.86
CA ASN A 213 -2.80 6.61 -9.77
C ASN A 213 -2.24 5.39 -9.03
N PHE A 214 -2.28 4.25 -9.72
CA PHE A 214 -1.92 2.93 -9.25
C PHE A 214 -1.45 2.06 -10.44
N PRO A 215 -0.59 1.05 -10.21
CA PRO A 215 -0.15 0.12 -11.25
C PRO A 215 -1.20 -0.93 -11.61
N GLU A 216 -1.03 -1.58 -12.77
CA GLU A 216 -1.94 -2.61 -13.28
C GLU A 216 -2.26 -3.68 -12.21
N LEU A 217 -3.56 -3.88 -11.94
CA LEU A 217 -4.11 -4.78 -10.90
C LEU A 217 -3.55 -4.56 -9.48
N GLY A 218 -2.83 -3.47 -9.24
CA GLY A 218 -2.15 -3.17 -7.99
C GLY A 218 -0.96 -4.08 -7.69
N LEU A 219 -0.46 -4.80 -8.70
CA LEU A 219 0.55 -5.85 -8.55
C LEU A 219 1.90 -5.30 -8.08
N ILE A 220 2.52 -4.44 -8.89
CA ILE A 220 3.93 -4.08 -8.78
C ILE A 220 4.23 -2.97 -7.76
N ASN A 221 5.49 -2.94 -7.33
CA ASN A 221 5.99 -2.10 -6.23
C ASN A 221 6.35 -0.67 -6.66
N VAL A 222 5.98 -0.28 -7.88
CA VAL A 222 6.06 1.08 -8.46
C VAL A 222 4.72 1.42 -9.09
N THR A 223 4.27 2.67 -9.04
CA THR A 223 3.04 3.09 -9.75
C THR A 223 3.35 3.34 -11.21
N GLN A 224 3.02 2.33 -12.03
CA GLN A 224 3.10 2.32 -13.49
C GLN A 224 2.01 1.38 -14.05
N SER A 225 1.22 1.83 -15.04
CA SER A 225 0.36 0.96 -15.84
C SER A 225 0.37 1.36 -17.32
N ASN A 226 0.00 0.44 -18.21
CA ASN A 226 -0.13 0.76 -19.64
C ASN A 226 -1.28 1.76 -19.92
N LEU A 227 -2.29 1.82 -19.04
CA LEU A 227 -3.39 2.77 -19.15
C LEU A 227 -3.04 4.17 -18.62
N ASN A 228 -2.51 4.25 -17.39
CA ASN A 228 -2.31 5.53 -16.69
C ASN A 228 -0.89 6.08 -16.85
N GLY A 229 0.07 5.32 -17.39
CA GLY A 229 1.49 5.70 -17.41
C GLY A 229 2.16 5.60 -16.03
N ASN A 230 3.30 6.27 -15.88
CA ASN A 230 4.08 6.34 -14.63
C ASN A 230 3.57 7.48 -13.73
N ALA A 231 3.66 7.29 -12.41
CA ALA A 231 3.57 8.37 -11.43
C ALA A 231 4.97 8.92 -11.07
N GLY A 232 5.05 10.19 -10.70
CA GLY A 232 6.24 10.94 -10.31
C GLY A 232 6.29 11.17 -8.80
N ASN A 233 7.49 11.44 -8.26
CA ASN A 233 7.69 11.64 -6.84
C ASN A 233 7.83 13.15 -6.54
N PRO A 234 7.08 13.72 -5.57
CA PRO A 234 7.19 15.14 -5.23
C PRO A 234 8.60 15.59 -4.77
N TRP A 235 9.46 14.66 -4.31
CA TRP A 235 10.86 14.94 -3.98
C TRP A 235 11.78 15.00 -5.22
N ASP A 236 11.42 14.32 -6.31
CA ASP A 236 12.13 14.27 -7.59
C ASP A 236 11.18 13.66 -8.64
N ALA A 237 10.60 14.49 -9.51
CA ALA A 237 9.61 14.06 -10.49
C ALA A 237 10.13 13.00 -11.48
N THR A 238 11.45 12.83 -11.61
CA THR A 238 12.06 11.77 -12.42
C THR A 238 12.03 10.39 -11.74
N ARG A 239 11.58 10.30 -10.49
CA ARG A 239 11.47 9.07 -9.69
C ARG A 239 10.03 8.64 -9.49
N ASN A 240 9.85 7.35 -9.20
CA ASN A 240 8.55 6.81 -8.87
C ASN A 240 8.22 7.04 -7.37
N PRO A 241 6.96 7.36 -7.01
CA PRO A 241 6.56 7.51 -5.60
C PRO A 241 6.40 6.15 -4.89
N GLY A 242 6.51 5.04 -5.62
CA GLY A 242 6.32 3.68 -5.11
C GLY A 242 4.96 3.11 -5.47
N GLY A 243 4.72 1.86 -5.10
CA GLY A 243 3.51 1.15 -5.49
C GLY A 243 3.06 0.10 -4.48
N SER A 244 1.80 -0.31 -4.50
CA SER A 244 0.78 0.09 -5.49
C SER A 244 -0.10 1.30 -5.14
N SER A 245 0.12 2.01 -4.02
CA SER A 245 -0.63 3.25 -3.65
C SER A 245 0.14 4.55 -3.92
N GLY A 246 1.07 4.58 -4.88
CA GLY A 246 2.00 5.70 -5.11
C GLY A 246 1.35 7.08 -5.20
N GLY A 247 0.31 7.24 -6.02
CA GLY A 247 -0.36 8.54 -6.18
C GLY A 247 -1.03 9.06 -4.90
N SER A 248 -1.43 8.16 -3.99
CA SER A 248 -1.93 8.55 -2.66
C SER A 248 -0.81 9.11 -1.78
N ALA A 249 0.35 8.47 -1.76
CA ALA A 249 1.49 8.92 -0.94
C ALA A 249 2.08 10.23 -1.49
N ALA A 250 2.18 10.35 -2.81
CA ALA A 250 2.64 11.55 -3.50
C ALA A 250 1.70 12.74 -3.28
N ALA A 251 0.37 12.58 -3.42
CA ALA A 251 -0.58 13.66 -3.18
C ALA A 251 -0.57 14.18 -1.72
N VAL A 252 -0.24 13.31 -0.75
CA VAL A 252 -0.04 13.68 0.67
C VAL A 252 1.30 14.37 0.90
N ALA A 253 2.36 13.91 0.23
CA ALA A 253 3.71 14.51 0.30
C ALA A 253 3.76 15.90 -0.34
N ALA A 254 3.13 16.08 -1.51
CA ALA A 254 2.98 17.36 -2.19
C ALA A 254 2.03 18.33 -1.45
N GLY A 255 1.26 17.85 -0.47
CA GLY A 255 0.34 18.67 0.31
C GLY A 255 -0.86 19.17 -0.48
N TRP A 256 -1.37 18.37 -1.44
CA TRP A 256 -2.66 18.62 -2.09
C TRP A 256 -3.83 18.19 -1.20
N VAL A 257 -3.59 17.17 -0.37
CA VAL A 257 -4.48 16.69 0.70
C VAL A 257 -3.62 16.30 1.91
N SER A 258 -4.19 16.36 3.12
CA SER A 258 -3.51 15.89 4.35
C SER A 258 -3.58 14.36 4.51
N LEU A 259 -4.47 13.69 3.78
CA LEU A 259 -4.70 12.25 3.83
C LEU A 259 -5.22 11.75 2.47
N ALA A 260 -4.72 10.61 2.01
CA ALA A 260 -5.24 9.92 0.82
C ALA A 260 -5.33 8.41 1.08
N THR A 261 -6.46 7.80 0.75
CA THR A 261 -6.66 6.37 1.05
C THR A 261 -5.94 5.45 0.06
N GLY A 262 -5.60 4.25 0.51
CA GLY A 262 -4.85 3.26 -0.25
C GLY A 262 -5.05 1.85 0.30
N ASN A 263 -4.31 0.88 -0.24
CA ASN A 263 -4.40 -0.51 0.22
C ASN A 263 -3.09 -1.27 0.02
N ASP A 264 -2.83 -2.22 0.92
CA ASP A 264 -1.57 -2.95 1.07
C ASP A 264 -1.81 -4.47 0.96
N ALA A 265 -1.18 -5.10 -0.03
CA ALA A 265 -1.22 -6.55 -0.28
C ALA A 265 0.13 -7.24 -0.09
N GLY A 266 1.23 -6.50 -0.26
CA GLY A 266 2.62 -6.94 -0.14
C GLY A 266 3.58 -5.78 0.07
N GLY A 267 3.15 -4.73 0.79
CA GLY A 267 3.90 -3.48 0.97
C GLY A 267 3.22 -2.23 0.40
N SER A 268 2.07 -2.36 -0.26
CA SER A 268 1.52 -1.30 -1.12
C SER A 268 1.01 -0.01 -0.44
N LEU A 269 1.11 0.12 0.89
CA LEU A 269 1.07 1.42 1.59
C LEU A 269 2.48 1.82 2.08
N ARG A 270 3.17 0.89 2.73
CA ARG A 270 4.49 1.15 3.36
C ARG A 270 5.59 1.50 2.34
N ILE A 271 5.65 0.82 1.19
CA ILE A 271 6.60 1.10 0.11
C ILE A 271 6.46 2.57 -0.37
N PRO A 272 5.26 3.02 -0.82
CA PRO A 272 5.12 4.40 -1.26
C PRO A 272 5.25 5.43 -0.13
N ALA A 273 4.87 5.09 1.12
CA ALA A 273 5.15 5.92 2.29
C ALA A 273 6.66 6.16 2.50
N SER A 274 7.48 5.10 2.37
CA SER A 274 8.95 5.16 2.46
C SER A 274 9.56 6.09 1.40
N TRP A 275 9.14 5.95 0.14
CA TRP A 275 9.71 6.69 -0.98
C TRP A 275 9.12 8.09 -1.18
N SER A 276 7.93 8.37 -0.65
CA SER A 276 7.31 9.71 -0.70
C SER A 276 7.49 10.52 0.59
N GLY A 277 8.11 9.95 1.63
CA GLY A 277 8.37 10.66 2.89
C GLY A 277 7.11 10.93 3.72
N VAL A 278 6.19 9.96 3.81
CA VAL A 278 4.92 10.05 4.56
C VAL A 278 4.71 8.83 5.47
N ILE A 279 3.63 8.82 6.25
CA ILE A 279 3.29 7.75 7.20
C ILE A 279 2.32 6.76 6.56
N GLY A 280 2.72 5.49 6.49
CA GLY A 280 1.90 4.41 5.93
C GLY A 280 1.69 3.27 6.93
N LEU A 281 0.47 3.13 7.46
CA LEU A 281 0.07 1.99 8.30
C LEU A 281 -0.57 0.90 7.44
N LYS A 282 -0.04 -0.33 7.51
CA LYS A 282 -0.80 -1.54 7.21
C LYS A 282 -1.44 -2.07 8.51
N PRO A 283 -2.78 -2.07 8.64
CA PRO A 283 -3.44 -2.62 9.82
C PRO A 283 -3.35 -4.15 9.93
N THR A 284 -3.76 -4.66 11.09
CA THR A 284 -4.07 -6.07 11.33
C THR A 284 -5.07 -6.62 10.31
N GLN A 285 -4.83 -7.83 9.81
CA GLN A 285 -5.68 -8.45 8.80
C GLN A 285 -7.13 -8.62 9.28
N GLY A 286 -8.05 -7.95 8.57
CA GLY A 286 -9.49 -7.96 8.83
C GLY A 286 -9.97 -6.93 9.85
N LEU A 287 -9.09 -6.11 10.43
CA LEU A 287 -9.47 -5.11 11.43
C LEU A 287 -10.37 -4.00 10.83
N ILE A 288 -10.21 -3.68 9.56
CA ILE A 288 -10.91 -2.59 8.86
C ILE A 288 -12.24 -3.07 8.24
N LEU A 289 -13.21 -2.16 8.16
CA LEU A 289 -14.55 -2.42 7.63
C LEU A 289 -14.53 -2.86 6.15
N GLY A 290 -14.79 -4.15 5.93
CA GLY A 290 -14.89 -4.76 4.60
C GLY A 290 -13.67 -5.60 4.19
N ASP A 291 -12.63 -5.65 5.02
CA ASP A 291 -11.45 -6.49 4.77
C ASP A 291 -11.68 -7.95 5.19
N SER A 292 -11.00 -8.86 4.50
CA SER A 292 -10.97 -10.29 4.83
C SER A 292 -10.23 -10.54 6.15
N THR A 293 -10.69 -11.52 6.94
CA THR A 293 -9.98 -11.98 8.16
C THR A 293 -8.82 -12.95 7.87
N THR A 294 -8.72 -13.43 6.62
CA THR A 294 -7.62 -14.24 6.08
C THR A 294 -6.63 -13.34 5.32
N PRO A 295 -5.30 -13.55 5.40
CA PRO A 295 -4.28 -12.76 4.71
C PRO A 295 -4.63 -12.41 3.26
N SER A 296 -4.68 -11.10 2.97
CA SER A 296 -5.07 -10.55 1.66
C SER A 296 -4.63 -9.08 1.56
N VAL A 297 -5.17 -8.37 0.57
CA VAL A 297 -5.28 -6.90 0.60
C VAL A 297 -5.93 -6.44 1.92
N VAL A 298 -5.41 -5.37 2.53
CA VAL A 298 -6.11 -4.55 3.54
C VAL A 298 -6.23 -3.10 3.09
N ASN A 299 -7.31 -2.41 3.47
CA ASN A 299 -7.56 -1.01 3.08
C ASN A 299 -7.23 -0.04 4.22
N PHE A 300 -6.49 1.03 3.91
CA PHE A 300 -6.18 2.10 4.87
C PHE A 300 -5.84 3.42 4.15
N ALA A 301 -4.86 4.19 4.62
CA ALA A 301 -4.42 5.46 4.03
C ALA A 301 -2.95 5.77 4.28
N GLU A 302 -2.45 6.69 3.46
CA GLU A 302 -1.23 7.45 3.70
C GLU A 302 -1.60 8.73 4.47
N THR A 303 -0.80 9.11 5.46
CA THR A 303 -1.03 10.33 6.26
C THR A 303 0.26 11.10 6.55
N ARG A 304 0.13 12.31 7.07
CA ARG A 304 1.24 13.15 7.57
C ARG A 304 1.33 13.25 9.10
N SER A 305 0.38 12.68 9.84
CA SER A 305 0.41 12.65 11.31
C SER A 305 -0.10 11.34 11.90
N ILE A 306 0.48 10.94 13.03
CA ILE A 306 0.05 9.78 13.82
C ILE A 306 -1.33 10.04 14.45
N ALA A 307 -1.65 11.30 14.76
CA ALA A 307 -2.98 11.70 15.22
C ALA A 307 -4.07 11.37 14.18
N ASP A 308 -3.86 11.72 12.90
CA ASP A 308 -4.78 11.35 11.81
C ASP A 308 -4.81 9.82 11.62
N THR A 309 -3.65 9.16 11.68
CA THR A 309 -3.54 7.70 11.55
C THR A 309 -4.38 6.98 12.63
N GLN A 310 -4.31 7.42 13.89
CA GLN A 310 -5.06 6.86 15.01
C GLN A 310 -6.56 7.20 14.94
N ALA A 311 -6.93 8.42 14.54
CA ALA A 311 -8.32 8.80 14.34
C ALA A 311 -8.96 8.02 13.17
N LEU A 312 -8.23 7.83 12.07
CA LEU A 312 -8.67 7.04 10.92
C LEU A 312 -8.84 5.56 11.28
N LEU A 313 -7.86 4.96 11.97
CA LEU A 313 -7.96 3.58 12.47
C LEU A 313 -9.20 3.38 13.33
N THR A 314 -9.48 4.33 14.23
CA THR A 314 -10.64 4.28 15.13
C THR A 314 -11.98 4.37 14.36
N GLY A 315 -12.04 5.19 13.29
CA GLY A 315 -13.24 5.40 12.49
C GLY A 315 -13.50 4.35 11.39
N LEU A 316 -12.45 3.71 10.87
CA LEU A 316 -12.54 2.68 9.81
C LEU A 316 -12.59 1.24 10.35
N MET A 317 -12.19 1.01 11.62
CA MET A 317 -12.22 -0.30 12.26
C MET A 317 -13.64 -0.92 12.26
N ASN A 318 -13.72 -2.19 11.84
CA ASN A 318 -14.93 -2.99 11.91
C ASN A 318 -15.36 -3.18 13.37
N PRO A 319 -16.55 -2.73 13.80
CA PRO A 319 -17.01 -2.89 15.18
C PRO A 319 -17.03 -4.33 15.68
N ALA A 320 -17.23 -5.31 14.80
CA ALA A 320 -17.24 -6.74 15.15
C ALA A 320 -15.85 -7.32 15.42
N HIS A 321 -14.76 -6.62 15.05
CA HIS A 321 -13.38 -7.09 15.17
C HIS A 321 -12.54 -6.26 16.15
N ARG A 322 -13.17 -5.41 16.98
CA ARG A 322 -12.49 -4.61 18.02
C ARG A 322 -11.67 -5.46 18.98
N ASP A 323 -12.18 -6.64 19.32
CA ASP A 323 -11.54 -7.61 20.22
C ASP A 323 -10.30 -8.29 19.61
N MET A 324 -9.92 -7.95 18.37
CA MET A 324 -8.61 -8.32 17.81
C MET A 324 -7.48 -7.40 18.31
N LEU A 325 -7.78 -6.22 18.85
CA LEU A 325 -6.76 -5.29 19.32
C LEU A 325 -6.15 -5.71 20.66
N GLN A 326 -4.84 -5.62 20.76
CA GLN A 326 -4.09 -5.82 22.00
C GLN A 326 -4.04 -4.50 22.81
N PRO A 327 -4.03 -4.55 24.15
CA PRO A 327 -3.86 -3.36 24.97
C PRO A 327 -2.46 -2.78 24.81
N VAL A 328 -2.37 -1.45 24.67
CA VAL A 328 -1.08 -0.74 24.68
C VAL A 328 -0.46 -0.80 26.09
N PRO A 329 0.84 -1.15 26.24
CA PRO A 329 1.53 -1.05 27.51
C PRO A 329 1.54 0.38 28.05
N GLN A 330 1.35 0.55 29.37
CA GLN A 330 1.44 1.88 30.01
C GLN A 330 2.86 2.47 29.95
N ASP A 331 3.85 1.59 29.91
CA ASP A 331 5.27 1.91 29.77
C ASP A 331 5.77 1.16 28.52
N LEU A 332 6.00 1.91 27.44
CA LEU A 332 6.43 1.36 26.16
C LEU A 332 7.86 0.79 26.23
N THR A 333 8.70 1.23 27.17
CA THR A 333 10.12 0.81 27.26
C THR A 333 10.28 -0.67 27.65
N GLN A 334 9.21 -1.29 28.15
CA GLN A 334 9.11 -2.73 28.42
C GLN A 334 9.01 -3.58 27.15
N LEU A 335 8.74 -2.97 25.99
CA LEU A 335 8.74 -3.65 24.70
C LEU A 335 10.18 -3.93 24.24
N LYS A 336 10.55 -5.21 24.17
CA LYS A 336 11.78 -5.64 23.50
C LYS A 336 11.60 -5.48 21.98
N ILE A 337 12.56 -4.83 21.33
CA ILE A 337 12.54 -4.54 19.89
C ILE A 337 13.67 -5.32 19.21
N ALA A 338 13.33 -6.24 18.30
CA ALA A 338 14.33 -6.78 17.38
C ALA A 338 14.58 -5.77 16.26
N TYR A 339 15.78 -5.74 15.68
CA TYR A 339 16.03 -5.06 14.41
C TYR A 339 16.86 -5.90 13.44
N SER A 340 16.74 -5.63 12.15
CA SER A 340 17.59 -6.19 11.10
C SER A 340 17.96 -5.13 10.07
N THR A 341 19.21 -5.19 9.59
CA THR A 341 19.68 -4.43 8.41
C THR A 341 19.92 -5.32 7.18
N THR A 342 19.45 -6.57 7.22
CA THR A 342 19.69 -7.63 6.22
C THR A 342 18.39 -8.02 5.53
N SER A 343 18.41 -8.08 4.20
CA SER A 343 17.26 -8.51 3.38
C SER A 343 16.86 -9.96 3.69
N PRO A 344 15.57 -10.27 3.93
CA PRO A 344 15.12 -11.64 4.18
C PRO A 344 15.25 -12.56 2.95
N VAL A 345 15.42 -11.99 1.75
CA VAL A 345 15.67 -12.72 0.48
C VAL A 345 17.15 -12.66 0.05
N GLY A 346 18.06 -12.25 0.94
CA GLY A 346 19.50 -12.20 0.67
C GLY A 346 19.96 -11.11 -0.31
N THR A 347 19.06 -10.26 -0.81
CA THR A 347 19.38 -9.18 -1.75
C THR A 347 20.19 -8.05 -1.09
N PRO A 348 20.93 -7.23 -1.87
CA PRO A 348 21.62 -6.05 -1.34
C PRO A 348 20.69 -5.05 -0.63
N VAL A 349 21.26 -4.32 0.33
CA VAL A 349 20.60 -3.26 1.12
C VAL A 349 21.56 -2.06 1.19
N SER A 350 21.09 -0.86 0.82
CA SER A 350 21.95 0.32 0.67
C SER A 350 22.50 0.82 2.03
N PRO A 351 23.64 1.55 2.02
CA PRO A 351 24.14 2.21 3.24
C PRO A 351 23.09 3.10 3.91
N ASP A 352 22.32 3.88 3.14
CA ASP A 352 21.21 4.71 3.62
C ASP A 352 20.13 3.89 4.35
N ALA A 353 19.71 2.76 3.77
CA ALA A 353 18.70 1.89 4.37
C ALA A 353 19.16 1.31 5.71
N LYS A 354 20.45 0.99 5.84
CA LYS A 354 21.04 0.55 7.12
C LYS A 354 21.20 1.71 8.10
N ALA A 355 21.61 2.88 7.62
CA ALA A 355 21.77 4.08 8.43
C ALA A 355 20.45 4.54 9.07
N ALA A 356 19.35 4.53 8.30
CA ALA A 356 18.00 4.85 8.79
C ALA A 356 17.60 3.97 9.98
N VAL A 357 17.79 2.65 9.87
CA VAL A 357 17.54 1.70 10.97
C VAL A 357 18.46 1.95 12.15
N LEU A 358 19.77 2.12 11.92
CA LEU A 358 20.74 2.31 13.01
C LEU A 358 20.53 3.63 13.76
N GLN A 359 20.07 4.69 13.10
CA GLN A 359 19.64 5.93 13.75
C GLN A 359 18.38 5.71 14.59
N ALA A 360 17.37 5.00 14.06
CA ALA A 360 16.16 4.66 14.81
C ALA A 360 16.45 3.76 16.03
N VAL A 361 17.37 2.80 15.90
CA VAL A 361 17.88 1.96 16.99
C VAL A 361 18.59 2.81 18.05
N ALA A 362 19.40 3.79 17.66
CA ALA A 362 20.06 4.70 18.60
C ALA A 362 19.04 5.59 19.35
N PHE A 363 18.06 6.14 18.64
CA PHE A 363 16.95 6.91 19.22
C PHE A 363 16.13 6.07 20.21
N LEU A 364 15.70 4.87 19.83
CA LEU A 364 14.91 3.99 20.70
C LEU A 364 15.69 3.58 21.96
N ARG A 365 17.00 3.28 21.85
CA ARG A 365 17.86 3.03 23.01
C ARG A 365 18.00 4.28 23.90
N GLN A 366 18.04 5.48 23.33
CA GLN A 366 18.04 6.75 24.09
C GLN A 366 16.70 6.97 24.82
N GLN A 367 15.57 6.54 24.24
CA GLN A 367 14.26 6.53 24.92
C GLN A 367 14.08 5.36 25.90
N GLY A 368 15.12 4.57 26.16
CA GLY A 368 15.13 3.51 27.18
C GLY A 368 14.69 2.12 26.72
N PHE A 369 14.38 1.91 25.44
CA PHE A 369 13.96 0.61 24.92
C PHE A 369 15.12 -0.39 24.85
N GLN A 370 14.82 -1.67 25.08
CA GLN A 370 15.74 -2.77 24.80
C GLN A 370 15.67 -3.11 23.30
N VAL A 371 16.76 -2.85 22.58
CA VAL A 371 16.81 -2.98 21.11
C VAL A 371 18.01 -3.85 20.70
N GLU A 372 17.74 -5.01 20.10
CA GLU A 372 18.72 -6.08 19.80
C GLU A 372 18.68 -6.51 18.33
N GLU A 373 19.81 -6.93 17.76
CA GLU A 373 19.87 -7.35 16.34
C GLU A 373 19.45 -8.81 16.19
N HIS A 374 18.45 -9.07 15.35
CA HIS A 374 17.96 -10.41 15.06
C HIS A 374 17.50 -10.50 13.59
N PRO A 375 17.88 -11.54 12.83
CA PRO A 375 17.35 -11.76 11.48
C PRO A 375 15.85 -12.07 11.50
N ALA A 376 15.20 -11.97 10.34
CA ALA A 376 13.81 -12.39 10.19
C ALA A 376 13.66 -13.89 10.55
N PRO A 377 12.58 -14.31 11.23
CA PRO A 377 12.40 -15.69 11.71
C PRO A 377 11.93 -16.67 10.63
N VAL A 378 12.10 -16.34 9.34
CA VAL A 378 11.54 -17.07 8.19
C VAL A 378 12.53 -17.10 7.02
N ASP A 379 12.38 -18.08 6.13
CA ASP A 379 12.98 -18.05 4.79
C ASP A 379 12.20 -17.05 3.92
N GLY A 380 12.81 -15.92 3.58
CA GLY A 380 12.17 -14.91 2.74
C GLY A 380 11.98 -15.33 1.28
N VAL A 381 12.81 -16.24 0.76
CA VAL A 381 12.72 -16.74 -0.62
C VAL A 381 11.50 -17.65 -0.76
N GLN A 382 11.35 -18.61 0.17
CA GLN A 382 10.19 -19.49 0.26
C GLN A 382 8.89 -18.69 0.47
N LEU A 383 8.92 -17.69 1.36
CA LEU A 383 7.83 -16.73 1.59
C LEU A 383 7.44 -15.98 0.31
N MET A 384 8.40 -15.49 -0.47
CA MET A 384 8.14 -14.80 -1.73
C MET A 384 7.66 -15.73 -2.85
N GLN A 385 8.14 -16.98 -2.90
CA GLN A 385 7.58 -17.99 -3.81
C GLN A 385 6.10 -18.23 -3.51
N ALA A 386 5.70 -18.33 -2.24
CA ALA A 386 4.29 -18.41 -1.86
C ALA A 386 3.50 -17.12 -2.17
N TYR A 387 4.10 -15.93 -2.02
CA TYR A 387 3.46 -14.67 -2.45
C TYR A 387 3.05 -14.73 -3.94
N PHE A 388 3.92 -15.24 -4.82
CA PHE A 388 3.60 -15.40 -6.25
C PHE A 388 2.58 -16.51 -6.54
N LEU A 389 2.54 -17.59 -5.76
CA LEU A 389 1.45 -18.57 -5.84
C LEU A 389 0.07 -17.94 -5.54
N GLY A 390 0.00 -17.01 -4.58
CA GLY A 390 -1.21 -16.21 -4.33
C GLY A 390 -1.57 -15.29 -5.50
N ALA A 391 -0.57 -14.70 -6.16
CA ALA A 391 -0.75 -13.77 -7.26
C ALA A 391 -1.32 -14.39 -8.57
N LEU A 392 -1.28 -15.72 -8.72
CA LEU A 392 -1.81 -16.44 -9.91
C LEU A 392 -3.29 -16.12 -10.20
N SER A 393 -4.08 -15.84 -9.16
CA SER A 393 -5.47 -15.40 -9.29
C SER A 393 -5.61 -14.11 -10.11
N ASN A 394 -4.66 -13.19 -10.02
CA ASN A 394 -4.70 -11.90 -10.72
C ASN A 394 -4.56 -12.09 -12.23
N GLY A 395 -3.68 -12.98 -12.69
CA GLY A 395 -3.56 -13.35 -14.11
C GLY A 395 -4.83 -14.02 -14.65
N SER A 396 -5.42 -14.94 -13.89
CA SER A 396 -6.70 -15.56 -14.28
C SER A 396 -7.85 -14.56 -14.36
N THR A 397 -7.85 -13.55 -13.48
CA THR A 397 -8.84 -12.46 -13.45
C THR A 397 -8.64 -11.50 -14.62
N ALA A 398 -7.39 -11.14 -14.94
CA ALA A 398 -7.04 -10.35 -16.12
C ALA A 398 -7.53 -11.00 -17.41
N ASN A 399 -7.33 -12.32 -17.58
CA ASN A 399 -7.83 -13.03 -18.75
C ASN A 399 -9.37 -13.14 -18.77
N TYR A 400 -10.03 -13.27 -17.62
CA TYR A 400 -11.50 -13.22 -17.55
C TYR A 400 -12.04 -11.85 -18.02
N LEU A 401 -11.42 -10.76 -17.56
CA LEU A 401 -11.78 -9.40 -17.97
C LEU A 401 -11.46 -9.16 -19.46
N ALA A 402 -10.30 -9.60 -19.94
CA ALA A 402 -9.97 -9.57 -21.37
C ALA A 402 -10.99 -10.37 -22.22
N ASN A 403 -11.45 -11.53 -21.75
CA ASN A 403 -12.49 -12.30 -22.43
C ASN A 403 -13.83 -11.56 -22.43
N HIS A 404 -14.16 -10.82 -21.37
CA HIS A 404 -15.36 -9.99 -21.31
C HIS A 404 -15.32 -8.81 -22.29
N PHE A 405 -14.24 -8.02 -22.29
CA PHE A 405 -14.12 -6.77 -23.04
C PHE A 405 -13.57 -6.92 -24.46
N LEU A 406 -12.65 -7.86 -24.70
CA LEU A 406 -12.03 -8.11 -26.02
C LEU A 406 -12.61 -9.34 -26.75
N HIS A 407 -13.49 -10.10 -26.09
CA HIS A 407 -14.11 -11.34 -26.60
C HIS A 407 -13.11 -12.44 -27.00
N ARG A 408 -11.90 -12.40 -26.43
CA ARG A 408 -10.83 -13.38 -26.60
C ARG A 408 -9.98 -13.48 -25.34
N ASN A 409 -9.18 -14.53 -25.23
CA ASN A 409 -8.14 -14.63 -24.21
C ASN A 409 -6.95 -13.72 -24.54
N LEU A 410 -6.12 -13.48 -23.52
CA LEU A 410 -4.83 -12.80 -23.65
C LEU A 410 -3.81 -13.64 -24.44
N THR A 411 -2.92 -12.98 -25.17
CA THR A 411 -1.78 -13.59 -25.90
C THR A 411 -0.48 -12.82 -25.64
N ALA A 412 0.67 -13.38 -26.03
CA ALA A 412 1.96 -12.69 -25.92
C ALA A 412 2.03 -11.38 -26.74
N ASP A 413 1.19 -11.24 -27.77
CA ASP A 413 1.05 -9.99 -28.53
C ASP A 413 0.40 -8.87 -27.70
N ASP A 414 -0.44 -9.20 -26.71
CA ASP A 414 -1.01 -8.18 -25.81
C ASP A 414 0.06 -7.50 -24.95
N VAL A 415 1.15 -8.20 -24.65
CA VAL A 415 2.32 -7.61 -23.97
C VAL A 415 3.06 -6.67 -24.95
N THR A 416 3.33 -7.14 -26.17
CA THR A 416 4.02 -6.37 -27.22
C THR A 416 3.26 -5.10 -27.61
N ASN A 417 1.92 -5.15 -27.62
CA ASN A 417 1.06 -4.03 -27.99
C ASN A 417 0.59 -3.20 -26.77
N HIS A 418 1.22 -3.36 -25.60
CA HIS A 418 0.88 -2.65 -24.35
C HIS A 418 -0.59 -2.78 -23.90
N VAL A 419 -1.28 -3.84 -24.30
CA VAL A 419 -2.65 -4.13 -23.85
C VAL A 419 -2.62 -4.63 -22.39
N ILE A 420 -1.60 -5.40 -22.02
CA ILE A 420 -1.39 -6.01 -20.69
C ILE A 420 0.09 -5.93 -20.26
N SER A 421 0.39 -5.93 -18.97
CA SER A 421 1.77 -6.04 -18.48
C SER A 421 2.34 -7.47 -18.65
N PRO A 422 3.67 -7.62 -18.84
CA PRO A 422 4.31 -8.93 -19.02
C PRO A 422 4.12 -9.86 -17.82
N MET A 423 4.06 -9.32 -16.60
CA MET A 423 3.90 -10.10 -15.38
C MET A 423 2.46 -10.61 -15.21
N THR A 424 1.45 -9.80 -15.50
CA THR A 424 0.06 -10.27 -15.50
C THR A 424 -0.15 -11.36 -16.55
N TYR A 425 0.46 -11.23 -17.73
CA TYR A 425 0.44 -12.27 -18.76
C TYR A 425 1.12 -13.56 -18.30
N ALA A 426 2.31 -13.49 -17.69
CA ALA A 426 3.00 -14.66 -17.16
C ALA A 426 2.22 -15.34 -16.02
N LEU A 427 1.59 -14.57 -15.12
CA LEU A 427 0.69 -15.10 -14.09
C LEU A 427 -0.53 -15.80 -14.70
N TYR A 428 -1.05 -15.31 -15.83
CA TYR A 428 -2.10 -16.00 -16.58
C TYR A 428 -1.59 -17.31 -17.20
N GLU A 429 -0.45 -17.29 -17.89
CA GLU A 429 0.17 -18.48 -18.48
C GLU A 429 0.50 -19.56 -17.43
N ALA A 430 0.93 -19.16 -16.24
CA ALA A 430 1.12 -20.05 -15.09
C ALA A 430 -0.21 -20.55 -14.51
N SER A 431 -1.24 -19.70 -14.40
CA SER A 431 -2.56 -20.08 -13.86
C SER A 431 -3.22 -21.23 -14.66
N LYS A 432 -2.95 -21.32 -15.98
CA LYS A 432 -3.43 -22.42 -16.84
C LYS A 432 -2.78 -23.77 -16.53
N LYS A 433 -1.57 -23.78 -15.95
CA LYS A 433 -0.79 -25.00 -15.65
C LYS A 433 -0.72 -25.32 -14.15
N ALA A 434 -1.28 -24.45 -13.31
CA ALA A 434 -1.26 -24.57 -11.86
C ALA A 434 -1.90 -25.90 -11.36
N PRO A 435 -1.17 -26.75 -10.62
CA PRO A 435 -1.74 -27.96 -10.06
C PRO A 435 -2.73 -27.65 -8.92
N GLN A 436 -3.68 -28.55 -8.70
CA GLN A 436 -4.73 -28.40 -7.66
C GLN A 436 -4.17 -28.26 -6.23
N THR A 437 -2.90 -28.60 -6.03
CA THR A 437 -2.16 -28.45 -4.76
C THR A 437 -1.76 -27.01 -4.43
N VAL A 438 -1.72 -26.08 -5.40
CA VAL A 438 -1.26 -24.69 -5.19
C VAL A 438 -1.98 -24.00 -4.02
N GLY A 439 -3.30 -24.11 -3.97
CA GLY A 439 -4.12 -23.51 -2.90
C GLY A 439 -3.93 -24.14 -1.51
N ALA A 440 -3.32 -25.34 -1.44
CA ALA A 440 -2.91 -25.97 -0.19
C ALA A 440 -1.46 -25.61 0.18
N ALA A 441 -0.55 -25.58 -0.80
CA ALA A 441 0.85 -25.17 -0.61
C ALA A 441 0.95 -23.72 -0.08
N PHE A 442 0.25 -22.79 -0.74
CA PHE A 442 0.14 -21.39 -0.29
C PHE A 442 -0.29 -21.30 1.19
N LYS A 443 -1.38 -22.00 1.56
CA LYS A 443 -1.89 -22.01 2.93
C LYS A 443 -0.96 -22.67 3.94
N GLY A 444 -0.21 -23.69 3.53
CA GLY A 444 0.84 -24.30 4.33
C GLY A 444 1.89 -23.26 4.69
N GLU A 445 2.36 -22.50 3.71
CA GLU A 445 3.35 -21.45 3.94
C GLU A 445 2.82 -20.32 4.83
N LEU A 446 1.60 -19.82 4.59
CA LEU A 446 0.96 -18.83 5.46
C LEU A 446 0.87 -19.31 6.92
N ALA A 447 0.62 -20.60 7.16
CA ALA A 447 0.59 -21.18 8.49
C ALA A 447 1.99 -21.26 9.14
N LEU A 448 3.03 -21.62 8.36
CA LEU A 448 4.42 -21.66 8.83
C LEU A 448 4.95 -20.26 9.16
N VAL A 449 4.77 -19.30 8.24
CA VAL A 449 5.12 -17.88 8.44
C VAL A 449 4.42 -17.31 9.66
N LYS A 450 3.12 -17.55 9.83
CA LYS A 450 2.39 -17.10 11.01
C LYS A 450 2.91 -17.76 12.29
N GLN A 451 3.18 -19.07 12.29
CA GLN A 451 3.72 -19.76 13.47
C GLN A 451 5.10 -19.22 13.87
N ALA A 452 5.96 -18.90 12.89
CA ALA A 452 7.27 -18.30 13.14
C ALA A 452 7.15 -16.90 13.75
N MET A 453 6.28 -16.04 13.19
CA MET A 453 6.05 -14.68 13.70
C MET A 453 5.35 -14.66 15.06
N ASP A 454 4.34 -15.52 15.28
CA ASP A 454 3.67 -15.71 16.57
C ASP A 454 4.67 -16.01 17.69
N ALA A 455 5.63 -16.90 17.41
CA ALA A 455 6.68 -17.30 18.34
C ALA A 455 7.73 -16.20 18.54
N PHE A 456 8.17 -15.57 17.46
CA PHE A 456 9.13 -14.46 17.48
C PHE A 456 8.62 -13.27 18.30
N HIS A 457 7.35 -12.92 18.14
CA HIS A 457 6.70 -11.84 18.88
C HIS A 457 6.41 -12.17 20.37
N GLN A 458 6.65 -13.41 20.85
CA GLN A 458 6.69 -13.68 22.29
C GLN A 458 7.97 -13.13 22.96
N GLU A 459 9.08 -13.07 22.21
CA GLU A 459 10.35 -12.52 22.71
C GLU A 459 10.56 -11.06 22.27
N TYR A 460 10.17 -10.72 21.04
CA TYR A 460 10.32 -9.39 20.45
C TYR A 460 8.96 -8.85 20.01
N PRO A 461 8.15 -8.26 20.91
CA PRO A 461 6.84 -7.67 20.58
C PRO A 461 6.83 -6.72 19.38
N LEU A 462 7.97 -6.10 19.06
CA LEU A 462 8.18 -5.27 17.87
C LEU A 462 9.44 -5.71 17.08
N TYR A 463 9.40 -5.53 15.76
CA TYR A 463 10.51 -5.78 14.85
C TYR A 463 10.73 -4.59 13.90
N LEU A 464 11.96 -4.07 13.87
CA LEU A 464 12.37 -2.87 13.16
C LEU A 464 13.24 -3.23 11.95
N THR A 465 12.79 -2.86 10.75
CA THR A 465 13.55 -3.05 9.50
C THR A 465 13.55 -1.74 8.69
N PRO A 466 14.35 -1.62 7.61
CA PRO A 466 14.04 -0.65 6.58
C PRO A 466 12.66 -1.00 6.00
N THR A 467 11.92 -0.02 5.50
CA THR A 467 10.74 -0.30 4.66
C THR A 467 11.17 -0.67 3.24
N THR A 468 12.20 0.01 2.73
CA THR A 468 12.78 -0.20 1.41
C THR A 468 14.30 -0.33 1.51
N ALA A 469 14.91 -1.13 0.62
CA ALA A 469 16.35 -1.39 0.60
C ALA A 469 17.17 -0.29 -0.09
N VAL A 470 16.48 0.64 -0.76
CA VAL A 470 17.00 1.82 -1.46
C VAL A 470 16.01 2.98 -1.33
N VAL A 471 16.46 4.19 -1.68
CA VAL A 471 15.61 5.36 -1.98
C VAL A 471 14.80 5.15 -3.26
N ALA A 472 13.87 6.07 -3.56
CA ALA A 472 12.99 5.99 -4.74
C ALA A 472 13.76 5.72 -6.06
N PRO A 473 13.35 4.72 -6.87
CA PRO A 473 13.96 4.44 -8.17
C PRO A 473 13.54 5.48 -9.20
N LEU A 474 14.36 5.66 -10.24
CA LEU A 474 14.00 6.48 -11.40
C LEU A 474 12.82 5.85 -12.16
N ASN A 475 11.93 6.66 -12.72
CA ASN A 475 10.89 6.23 -13.65
C ASN A 475 11.44 5.68 -14.98
N ALA A 476 12.75 5.83 -15.21
CA ALA A 476 13.50 5.21 -16.30
C ALA A 476 14.12 3.85 -15.94
N ASP A 477 14.09 3.43 -14.66
CA ASP A 477 14.43 2.07 -14.26
C ASP A 477 13.19 1.17 -14.46
N PRO A 478 13.18 0.23 -15.43
CA PRO A 478 11.97 -0.49 -15.79
C PRO A 478 11.57 -1.46 -14.68
N ALA A 479 10.25 -1.64 -14.48
CA ALA A 479 9.71 -2.56 -13.49
C ALA A 479 10.20 -4.02 -13.68
N PHE A 480 10.48 -4.40 -14.93
CA PHE A 480 11.05 -5.69 -15.33
C PHE A 480 12.17 -5.45 -16.36
N LEU A 481 13.27 -6.19 -16.28
CA LEU A 481 14.38 -6.03 -17.23
C LEU A 481 13.95 -6.47 -18.64
N PRO A 482 14.38 -5.81 -19.74
CA PRO A 482 13.96 -6.17 -21.10
C PRO A 482 14.24 -7.63 -21.48
N ALA A 483 15.34 -8.20 -20.99
CA ALA A 483 15.69 -9.61 -21.19
C ALA A 483 14.72 -10.58 -20.49
N ASP A 484 14.04 -10.15 -19.43
CA ASP A 484 13.04 -10.94 -18.72
C ASP A 484 11.63 -10.74 -19.29
N VAL A 485 11.31 -9.56 -19.83
CA VAL A 485 10.06 -9.30 -20.56
C VAL A 485 9.88 -10.30 -21.71
N GLU A 486 10.93 -10.55 -22.50
CA GLU A 486 10.87 -11.52 -23.60
C GLU A 486 10.73 -12.97 -23.12
N LYS A 487 11.34 -13.35 -21.97
CA LYS A 487 11.11 -14.66 -21.34
C LYS A 487 9.67 -14.79 -20.84
N LEU A 488 9.12 -13.76 -20.19
CA LEU A 488 7.75 -13.75 -19.66
C LEU A 488 6.72 -13.88 -20.80
N LYS A 489 6.96 -13.26 -21.95
CA LYS A 489 6.16 -13.47 -23.19
C LYS A 489 6.21 -14.91 -23.69
N ALA A 490 7.38 -15.56 -23.62
CA ALA A 490 7.57 -16.98 -23.99
C ALA A 490 7.17 -17.98 -22.88
N SER A 491 6.74 -17.51 -21.70
CA SER A 491 6.45 -18.38 -20.54
C SER A 491 5.33 -19.40 -20.79
N GLY A 492 4.49 -19.19 -21.79
CA GLY A 492 3.42 -20.10 -22.20
C GLY A 492 3.89 -21.50 -22.61
N ASP A 493 5.15 -21.70 -22.99
CA ASP A 493 5.72 -23.01 -23.34
C ASP A 493 6.29 -23.78 -22.13
N LEU A 494 6.72 -23.07 -21.08
CA LEU A 494 7.43 -23.65 -19.93
C LEU A 494 6.52 -24.50 -19.00
N PRO A 495 7.02 -25.57 -18.37
CA PRO A 495 6.33 -26.25 -17.26
C PRO A 495 6.03 -25.32 -16.08
N PHE A 496 4.98 -25.60 -15.30
CA PHE A 496 4.51 -24.73 -14.22
C PHE A 496 5.62 -24.28 -13.25
N ASP A 497 6.46 -25.20 -12.76
CA ASP A 497 7.51 -24.86 -11.81
C ASP A 497 8.57 -23.92 -12.43
N GLN A 498 8.84 -24.04 -13.73
CA GLN A 498 9.73 -23.14 -14.48
C GLN A 498 9.07 -21.79 -14.77
N GLN A 499 7.74 -21.75 -14.98
CA GLN A 499 6.99 -20.49 -15.05
C GLN A 499 7.06 -19.74 -13.71
N MET A 500 6.88 -20.45 -12.58
CA MET A 500 6.96 -19.86 -11.24
C MET A 500 8.38 -19.36 -10.90
N GLN A 501 9.43 -20.10 -11.26
CA GLN A 501 10.81 -19.64 -11.09
C GLN A 501 11.09 -18.40 -11.96
N LEU A 502 10.67 -18.39 -13.23
CA LEU A 502 10.82 -17.23 -14.10
C LEU A 502 10.06 -15.99 -13.57
N ILE A 503 8.88 -16.18 -13.00
CA ILE A 503 8.11 -15.11 -12.34
C ILE A 503 8.88 -14.54 -11.15
N TYR A 504 9.49 -15.40 -10.31
CA TYR A 504 10.35 -14.97 -9.21
C TYR A 504 11.59 -14.21 -9.72
N ASP A 505 12.31 -14.76 -10.69
CA ASP A 505 13.55 -14.19 -11.24
C ASP A 505 13.32 -12.82 -11.87
N ALA A 506 12.29 -12.68 -12.71
CA ALA A 506 11.94 -11.41 -13.35
C ALA A 506 11.49 -10.35 -12.33
N TRP A 507 10.85 -10.77 -11.24
CA TRP A 507 10.41 -9.88 -10.17
C TRP A 507 11.57 -9.45 -9.24
N LEU A 508 12.67 -10.21 -9.18
CA LEU A 508 13.79 -9.98 -8.27
C LEU A 508 14.40 -8.57 -8.39
N HIS A 509 14.33 -7.95 -9.58
CA HIS A 509 14.73 -6.56 -9.83
C HIS A 509 13.91 -5.51 -9.04
N GLY A 510 12.61 -5.76 -8.86
CA GLY A 510 11.72 -4.92 -8.03
C GLY A 510 11.81 -5.28 -6.55
N LEU A 511 11.81 -6.57 -6.23
CA LEU A 511 11.92 -7.09 -4.86
C LEU A 511 13.25 -6.70 -4.19
N THR A 512 14.36 -6.67 -4.91
CA THR A 512 15.67 -6.20 -4.41
C THR A 512 15.56 -4.80 -3.79
N LYS A 513 14.69 -3.94 -4.30
CA LYS A 513 14.46 -2.58 -3.81
C LYS A 513 13.53 -2.51 -2.59
N THR A 514 12.72 -3.54 -2.37
CA THR A 514 11.53 -3.53 -1.50
C THR A 514 11.31 -4.84 -0.68
N PRO A 515 12.37 -5.53 -0.18
CA PRO A 515 12.28 -6.92 0.27
C PRO A 515 11.67 -7.14 1.66
N PHE A 516 11.32 -6.08 2.38
CA PHE A 516 11.02 -6.14 3.82
C PHE A 516 9.52 -6.23 4.15
N THR A 517 8.64 -6.02 3.18
CA THR A 517 7.24 -5.63 3.49
C THR A 517 6.23 -6.78 3.41
N GLN A 518 6.49 -7.83 2.62
CA GLN A 518 5.54 -8.91 2.34
C GLN A 518 5.31 -9.84 3.54
N LEU A 519 6.26 -9.90 4.48
CA LEU A 519 6.20 -10.73 5.70
C LEU A 519 4.91 -10.51 6.50
N THR A 520 4.64 -9.26 6.89
CA THR A 520 3.47 -8.91 7.71
C THR A 520 2.15 -9.00 6.94
N ASN A 521 2.17 -9.04 5.60
CA ASN A 521 0.97 -9.35 4.83
C ASN A 521 0.59 -10.83 5.00
N LEU A 522 1.57 -11.74 4.82
CA LEU A 522 1.33 -13.18 4.84
C LEU A 522 1.10 -13.72 6.27
N ALA A 523 1.74 -13.12 7.28
CA ALA A 523 1.41 -13.38 8.69
C ALA A 523 0.05 -12.75 9.12
N GLY A 524 -0.42 -11.71 8.42
CA GLY A 524 -1.65 -10.98 8.73
C GLY A 524 -1.52 -9.93 9.85
N GLU A 525 -0.29 -9.47 10.10
CA GLU A 525 0.15 -8.67 11.24
C GLU A 525 0.28 -7.17 10.89
N PRO A 526 0.09 -6.24 11.84
CA PRO A 526 0.20 -4.82 11.56
C PRO A 526 1.65 -4.35 11.36
N ALA A 527 1.84 -3.32 10.53
CA ALA A 527 3.15 -2.71 10.28
C ALA A 527 3.02 -1.22 9.92
N LEU A 528 3.87 -0.37 10.51
CA LEU A 528 3.84 1.08 10.37
C LEU A 528 5.16 1.58 9.78
N SER A 529 5.12 2.17 8.58
CA SER A 529 6.26 2.87 7.98
C SER A 529 6.33 4.32 8.43
N LEU A 530 7.51 4.79 8.84
CA LEU A 530 7.79 6.13 9.36
C LEU A 530 8.90 6.80 8.54
N PRO A 531 8.71 8.05 8.08
CA PRO A 531 9.68 8.75 7.24
C PRO A 531 10.76 9.43 8.11
N THR A 532 11.76 8.68 8.58
CA THR A 532 12.73 9.16 9.59
C THR A 532 14.10 9.56 9.03
N TYR A 533 14.38 9.30 7.75
CA TYR A 533 15.72 9.46 7.16
C TYR A 533 15.68 10.16 5.80
N LEU A 534 16.72 10.96 5.55
CA LEU A 534 17.04 11.57 4.25
C LEU A 534 18.44 11.14 3.85
N SER A 535 18.57 10.64 2.62
CA SER A 535 19.87 10.31 2.02
C SER A 535 20.70 11.55 1.70
N ALA A 536 21.98 11.37 1.36
CA ALA A 536 22.86 12.46 0.91
C ALA A 536 22.39 13.17 -0.38
N ALA A 537 21.41 12.60 -1.10
CA ALA A 537 20.73 13.21 -2.24
C ALA A 537 19.38 13.89 -1.88
N ASN A 538 19.11 14.10 -0.59
CA ASN A 538 17.86 14.62 -0.03
C ASN A 538 16.60 13.80 -0.36
N LEU A 539 16.76 12.53 -0.74
CA LEU A 539 15.65 11.61 -1.00
C LEU A 539 15.28 10.84 0.27
N PRO A 540 13.98 10.67 0.57
CA PRO A 540 13.53 10.01 1.79
C PRO A 540 13.74 8.50 1.78
N LEU A 541 13.86 7.93 2.98
CA LEU A 541 13.81 6.50 3.22
C LEU A 541 13.12 6.22 4.55
N GLY A 542 12.13 5.33 4.53
CA GLY A 542 11.36 4.92 5.70
C GLY A 542 11.94 3.71 6.42
N ILE A 543 11.80 3.72 7.74
CA ILE A 543 11.85 2.52 8.59
C ILE A 543 10.43 1.96 8.74
N GLN A 544 10.27 0.66 8.98
CA GLN A 544 9.00 0.11 9.46
C GLN A 544 9.15 -0.58 10.81
N LEU A 545 8.17 -0.34 11.67
CA LEU A 545 7.91 -1.12 12.87
C LEU A 545 6.82 -2.14 12.54
N GLN A 546 7.15 -3.42 12.71
CA GLN A 546 6.26 -4.57 12.58
C GLN A 546 5.90 -5.04 13.99
N GLY A 547 4.70 -5.55 14.23
CA GLY A 547 4.29 -6.01 15.57
C GLY A 547 3.26 -7.13 15.52
N ALA A 548 3.04 -7.79 16.65
CA ALA A 548 2.12 -8.93 16.77
C ALA A 548 0.70 -8.61 16.30
N LYS A 549 -0.04 -9.61 15.81
CA LYS A 549 -1.44 -9.41 15.37
C LYS A 549 -2.29 -8.73 16.45
N GLY A 550 -2.83 -7.55 16.13
CA GLY A 550 -3.61 -6.70 17.03
C GLY A 550 -2.83 -5.56 17.71
N SER A 551 -1.51 -5.47 17.54
CA SER A 551 -0.67 -4.43 18.17
C SER A 551 -0.73 -3.06 17.45
N ASP A 552 -1.74 -2.80 16.62
CA ASP A 552 -1.88 -1.59 15.80
C ASP A 552 -1.74 -0.31 16.66
N GLN A 553 -2.42 -0.26 17.81
CA GLN A 553 -2.34 0.87 18.74
C GLN A 553 -0.95 1.01 19.38
N THR A 554 -0.23 -0.09 19.62
CA THR A 554 1.14 -0.07 20.15
C THR A 554 2.12 0.47 19.10
N LEU A 555 1.95 0.10 17.84
CA LEU A 555 2.73 0.68 16.74
C LEU A 555 2.48 2.19 16.61
N LEU A 556 1.23 2.63 16.72
CA LEU A 556 0.92 4.07 16.70
C LEU A 556 1.43 4.80 17.95
N ALA A 557 1.44 4.18 19.12
CA ALA A 557 2.03 4.76 20.33
C ALA A 557 3.55 4.96 20.19
N VAL A 558 4.27 4.00 19.59
CA VAL A 558 5.71 4.17 19.29
C VAL A 558 5.91 5.15 18.12
N GLY A 559 5.07 5.14 17.09
CA GLY A 559 5.09 6.15 16.03
C GLY A 559 4.92 7.57 16.57
N LYS A 560 4.04 7.75 17.57
CA LYS A 560 3.82 9.04 18.25
C LYS A 560 5.06 9.52 19.01
N LEU A 561 5.86 8.60 19.56
CA LEU A 561 7.15 8.92 20.19
C LEU A 561 8.18 9.45 19.15
N PHE A 562 8.20 8.92 17.93
CA PHE A 562 9.02 9.50 16.85
C PHE A 562 8.49 10.88 16.41
N GLU A 563 7.18 11.07 16.36
CA GLU A 563 6.52 12.35 16.02
C GLU A 563 6.83 13.45 17.05
N ASP A 564 6.62 13.17 18.34
CA ASP A 564 6.82 14.11 19.45
C ASP A 564 8.29 14.48 19.70
N HIS A 565 9.24 13.65 19.24
CA HIS A 565 10.66 13.95 19.23
C HIS A 565 11.16 14.48 17.88
N HIS A 566 10.25 14.91 16.99
CA HIS A 566 10.55 15.55 15.69
C HIS A 566 11.48 14.71 14.78
N GLN A 567 11.36 13.37 14.84
CA GLN A 567 12.20 12.47 14.07
C GLN A 567 11.78 12.37 12.59
N PHE A 568 10.56 12.77 12.24
CA PHE A 568 10.06 12.72 10.86
C PHE A 568 10.78 13.70 9.92
N LYS A 569 10.71 13.40 8.62
CA LYS A 569 11.35 14.11 7.51
C LYS A 569 10.33 14.30 6.39
N LEU A 570 9.34 15.17 6.64
CA LEU A 570 8.30 15.50 5.66
C LEU A 570 8.82 16.56 4.67
N LEU A 571 8.29 16.57 3.44
CA LEU A 571 8.78 17.44 2.34
C LEU A 571 8.63 18.94 2.65
N ASP A 572 7.47 19.35 3.16
CA ASP A 572 7.18 20.74 3.52
C ASP A 572 8.01 21.27 4.71
N GLN A 573 8.53 20.36 5.54
CA GLN A 573 9.50 20.67 6.61
C GLN A 573 10.94 20.89 6.08
N GLN A 574 11.27 20.44 4.86
CA GLN A 574 12.59 20.68 4.25
C GLN A 574 12.56 21.92 3.35
N VAL A 575 11.49 22.11 2.56
CA VAL A 575 11.31 23.29 1.70
C VAL A 575 11.25 24.60 2.50
N SER A 576 10.88 24.54 3.79
CA SER A 576 10.85 25.70 4.69
C SER A 576 12.22 26.05 5.29
N SER A 577 13.16 25.11 5.44
CA SER A 577 14.49 25.41 6.03
C SER A 577 15.43 26.15 5.08
N ASP A 578 15.24 26.01 3.77
CA ASP A 578 16.08 26.69 2.77
C ASP A 578 15.68 28.17 2.57
N ALA A 579 14.46 28.56 2.97
CA ALA A 579 13.94 29.92 2.84
C ALA A 579 14.42 30.87 3.95
N ASP A 580 14.81 30.35 5.12
CA ASP A 580 15.28 31.11 6.28
C ASP A 580 16.82 31.21 6.37
N GLN A 581 17.55 30.70 5.37
CA GLN A 581 18.99 30.98 5.23
C GLN A 581 19.18 32.41 4.69
N PRO A 582 19.76 33.35 5.47
CA PRO A 582 20.11 34.65 4.92
C PRO A 582 21.19 34.46 3.86
N THR A 583 20.94 34.95 2.64
CA THR A 583 21.89 34.85 1.52
C THR A 583 23.08 35.79 1.72
N THR A 584 24.03 35.37 2.57
CA THR A 584 25.34 36.00 2.73
C THR A 584 26.19 35.74 1.48
N SER A 585 25.90 36.50 0.42
CA SER A 585 26.71 36.56 -0.79
C SER A 585 28.01 37.34 -0.53
N GLU A 586 28.93 36.75 0.24
CA GLU A 586 30.32 37.20 0.30
C GLU A 586 31.16 36.38 -0.70
N GLU A 587 31.63 37.08 -1.73
CA GLU A 587 32.55 36.56 -2.74
C GLU A 587 33.94 36.34 -2.09
N PRO A 588 34.59 35.17 -2.23
CA PRO A 588 35.85 34.90 -1.53
C PRO A 588 37.00 35.79 -2.01
N GLN A 589 37.33 36.83 -1.26
CA GLN A 589 38.56 37.59 -1.52
C GLN A 589 39.79 36.69 -1.30
N PRO A 590 40.77 36.68 -2.22
CA PRO A 590 42.01 35.96 -2.02
C PRO A 590 42.83 36.59 -0.88
N PRO A 591 43.50 35.79 -0.04
CA PRO A 591 44.20 36.30 1.15
C PRO A 591 45.42 37.16 0.77
N ALA A 592 45.56 38.31 1.45
CA ALA A 592 46.70 39.20 1.27
C ALA A 592 47.96 38.64 1.94
N THR A 593 49.01 38.39 1.15
CA THR A 593 50.31 37.87 1.63
C THR A 593 51.11 38.96 2.39
N PRO A 594 51.70 38.65 3.56
CA PRO A 594 52.63 39.55 4.23
C PRO A 594 53.98 39.70 3.49
N ALA A 595 54.45 40.94 3.40
CA ALA A 595 55.86 41.31 3.21
C ALA A 595 56.68 41.00 4.49
N ASP A 596 57.99 40.77 4.50
CA ASP A 596 59.03 40.60 3.46
C ASP A 596 60.34 40.08 4.16
N GLN A 597 61.38 39.77 3.38
CA GLN A 597 62.83 39.86 3.66
C GLN A 597 63.71 38.60 3.71
N THR A 598 64.83 38.72 2.96
CA THR A 598 66.12 38.01 3.04
C THR A 598 66.19 36.53 2.56
N VAL A 599 66.83 36.20 1.41
CA VAL A 599 68.30 36.14 1.08
C VAL A 599 68.91 34.75 1.47
N THR A 600 69.57 33.95 0.61
CA THR A 600 70.13 34.10 -0.77
C THR A 600 70.39 32.73 -1.45
N ASP A 601 70.53 32.73 -2.79
CA ASP A 601 71.36 31.82 -3.63
C ASP A 601 71.08 30.28 -3.66
N THR A 602 71.34 29.51 -4.74
CA THR A 602 71.87 29.79 -6.11
C THR A 602 71.40 28.74 -7.14
N LYS A 603 71.60 29.04 -8.45
CA LYS A 603 71.63 28.14 -9.64
C LYS A 603 70.29 27.56 -10.14
N GLN A 604 69.81 27.91 -11.35
CA GLN A 604 70.25 27.48 -12.71
C GLN A 604 69.68 26.10 -13.12
N ALA A 605 69.07 25.90 -14.30
CA ALA A 605 68.97 26.76 -15.50
C ALA A 605 67.70 26.51 -16.37
N GLN A 606 67.27 27.55 -17.10
CA GLN A 606 66.92 27.60 -18.56
C GLN A 606 65.95 26.54 -19.17
N THR A 607 64.96 26.87 -20.04
CA THR A 607 64.58 28.14 -20.72
C THR A 607 63.16 28.10 -21.33
N GLN A 608 62.45 29.24 -21.34
CA GLN A 608 61.64 29.87 -22.44
C GLN A 608 60.65 29.05 -23.31
N THR A 609 59.50 29.57 -23.79
CA THR A 609 58.56 30.67 -23.41
C THR A 609 57.30 30.56 -24.30
N GLU A 610 56.10 30.81 -23.73
CA GLU A 610 55.08 31.85 -24.10
C GLU A 610 55.01 32.51 -25.52
N PRO A 611 53.91 33.24 -25.92
CA PRO A 611 52.73 33.71 -25.13
C PRO A 611 51.32 33.72 -25.83
N SER A 612 50.34 34.27 -25.10
CA SER A 612 49.26 35.19 -25.56
C SER A 612 47.82 34.71 -25.91
N GLN A 613 46.88 35.31 -25.16
CA GLN A 613 45.44 35.57 -25.38
C GLN A 613 45.25 37.10 -25.63
N PRO A 614 44.06 37.77 -25.62
CA PRO A 614 42.63 37.38 -25.72
C PRO A 614 41.78 38.28 -26.71
N ALA A 615 40.43 38.24 -26.60
CA ALA A 615 39.43 39.31 -26.92
C ALA A 615 39.05 39.62 -28.40
N ALA A 616 37.87 40.19 -28.77
CA ALA A 616 36.51 40.27 -28.16
C ALA A 616 35.44 40.89 -29.17
N GLU A 617 34.18 41.02 -28.71
CA GLU A 617 33.07 41.95 -29.15
C GLU A 617 32.05 41.59 -30.29
N GLN A 618 30.91 42.31 -30.28
CA GLN A 618 29.70 42.27 -31.18
C GLN A 618 29.26 43.75 -31.51
N PRO A 619 28.03 44.14 -31.97
CA PRO A 619 26.85 43.47 -32.59
C PRO A 619 26.24 44.22 -33.84
N GLY A 620 25.09 43.78 -34.42
CA GLY A 620 24.26 44.64 -35.31
C GLY A 620 23.15 44.04 -36.22
N THR A 621 21.87 44.08 -35.76
CA THR A 621 20.55 44.35 -36.45
C THR A 621 20.11 43.80 -37.85
N THR A 622 18.77 43.69 -38.04
CA THR A 622 17.91 43.14 -39.14
C THR A 622 17.31 44.24 -40.08
N PRO A 623 16.32 44.06 -41.04
CA PRO A 623 15.45 42.91 -41.45
C PRO A 623 15.12 42.71 -42.99
N ASP A 624 14.07 41.91 -43.29
CA ASP A 624 13.13 41.85 -44.46
C ASP A 624 13.21 40.78 -45.61
N GLU A 625 12.04 40.52 -46.25
CA GLU A 625 11.62 39.36 -47.11
C GLU A 625 10.94 39.82 -48.45
N PRO A 626 10.66 38.95 -49.48
CA PRO A 626 9.24 38.61 -49.83
C PRO A 626 8.97 37.25 -50.59
N GLN A 627 7.69 36.98 -50.92
CA GLN A 627 7.07 35.69 -51.40
C GLN A 627 6.57 35.78 -52.91
N ILE A 628 5.70 34.96 -53.56
CA ILE A 628 4.68 33.90 -53.26
C ILE A 628 4.22 33.16 -54.58
N ALA A 629 3.73 31.88 -54.57
CA ALA A 629 2.76 31.30 -55.57
C ALA A 629 2.31 29.81 -55.33
N THR A 630 1.06 29.44 -55.71
CA THR A 630 0.34 28.12 -55.57
C THR A 630 -0.70 27.93 -56.74
N PRO A 631 -1.79 27.07 -56.79
CA PRO A 631 -2.36 25.97 -55.95
C PRO A 631 -2.95 24.71 -56.73
N VAL A 632 -3.83 23.89 -56.07
CA VAL A 632 -4.84 22.85 -56.53
C VAL A 632 -4.39 21.53 -57.23
N ASP A 633 -5.09 20.37 -57.17
CA ASP A 633 -6.37 19.92 -56.53
C ASP A 633 -6.40 18.41 -56.10
N GLN A 634 -7.54 17.89 -55.60
CA GLN A 634 -7.84 16.51 -55.12
C GLN A 634 -8.90 15.78 -56.04
N PRO A 635 -9.48 14.55 -55.77
CA PRO A 635 -9.16 13.39 -54.89
C PRO A 635 -9.37 11.96 -55.52
N ALA A 636 -9.33 10.90 -54.68
CA ALA A 636 -10.25 9.73 -54.65
C ALA A 636 -9.99 8.34 -55.35
N THR A 637 -9.83 7.30 -54.49
CA THR A 637 -10.48 5.94 -54.50
C THR A 637 -10.00 4.73 -55.34
N THR A 638 -10.28 3.54 -54.75
CA THR A 638 -10.33 2.15 -55.28
C THR A 638 -9.07 1.27 -55.30
N GLY A 639 -9.26 0.02 -54.85
CA GLY A 639 -8.52 -1.21 -55.22
C GLY A 639 -9.56 -2.32 -55.49
N PRO A 640 -9.33 -3.63 -55.28
CA PRO A 640 -8.09 -4.40 -55.15
C PRO A 640 -8.03 -5.60 -56.14
N LYS A 641 -6.91 -6.37 -56.18
CA LYS A 641 -6.76 -7.80 -56.58
C LYS A 641 -5.27 -8.19 -56.39
N SER A 642 -4.82 -9.39 -55.98
CA SER A 642 -5.38 -10.76 -55.95
C SER A 642 -5.32 -11.57 -57.26
N SER A 643 -4.16 -12.18 -57.53
CA SER A 643 -3.99 -13.57 -58.03
C SER A 643 -2.47 -13.87 -58.15
N ASN A 644 -1.87 -14.81 -57.40
CA ASN A 644 -1.92 -16.28 -57.44
C ASN A 644 -0.95 -16.93 -58.45
N ASP A 645 -0.52 -18.15 -58.09
CA ASP A 645 0.13 -19.19 -58.92
C ASP A 645 1.61 -18.99 -59.33
N LEU A 646 2.46 -20.05 -59.43
CA LEU A 646 2.45 -21.42 -58.87
C LEU A 646 3.87 -22.03 -59.10
N VAL A 647 4.33 -22.95 -58.24
CA VAL A 647 5.27 -24.08 -58.56
C VAL A 647 6.72 -23.72 -58.99
N SER A 648 7.78 -24.52 -58.79
CA SER A 648 8.15 -25.57 -57.80
C SER A 648 9.59 -26.04 -58.08
N THR A 649 10.19 -26.81 -57.15
CA THR A 649 11.51 -27.48 -57.22
C THR A 649 12.74 -26.54 -57.17
N GLY A 650 13.91 -26.97 -56.70
CA GLY A 650 14.32 -28.29 -56.20
C GLY A 650 15.52 -28.21 -55.23
N GLN A 651 15.84 -29.32 -54.56
CA GLN A 651 16.85 -29.35 -53.48
C GLN A 651 18.30 -29.56 -53.96
N ALA A 652 19.22 -28.99 -53.18
CA ALA A 652 20.56 -29.49 -52.81
C ALA A 652 21.62 -29.80 -53.89
N SER A 653 22.81 -29.23 -53.70
CA SER A 653 24.05 -29.99 -53.46
C SER A 653 25.15 -29.10 -52.84
N GLN A 654 25.96 -29.69 -51.96
CA GLN A 654 27.26 -29.19 -51.46
C GLN A 654 28.39 -30.03 -52.12
N PRO A 655 29.72 -29.76 -52.02
CA PRO A 655 30.46 -29.60 -50.74
C PRO A 655 31.74 -28.71 -50.78
N ALA A 656 32.53 -28.77 -49.69
CA ALA A 656 34.00 -28.54 -49.60
C ALA A 656 34.53 -27.08 -49.77
N ASP A 657 35.62 -26.65 -49.11
CA ASP A 657 36.38 -27.22 -47.97
C ASP A 657 37.27 -26.14 -47.28
N HIS A 658 37.94 -26.55 -46.19
CA HIS A 658 39.10 -25.94 -45.49
C HIS A 658 38.91 -25.15 -44.19
N GLU A 659 39.44 -25.76 -43.12
CA GLU A 659 39.85 -25.18 -41.83
C GLU A 659 41.40 -25.06 -41.80
N PRO A 660 42.04 -24.45 -40.76
CA PRO A 660 42.51 -25.30 -39.64
C PRO A 660 42.55 -24.66 -38.23
N ALA A 661 42.27 -25.48 -37.20
CA ALA A 661 42.92 -25.69 -35.88
C ALA A 661 43.66 -24.52 -35.16
N ILE A 662 43.75 -24.44 -33.82
CA ILE A 662 44.10 -25.45 -32.79
C ILE A 662 43.36 -25.05 -31.46
N ALA A 663 42.47 -25.87 -30.87
CA ALA A 663 42.68 -26.81 -29.73
C ALA A 663 43.37 -26.21 -28.46
N VAL A 664 43.03 -26.54 -27.20
CA VAL A 664 42.31 -27.65 -26.52
C VAL A 664 41.66 -27.06 -25.21
N SER A 665 40.94 -27.72 -24.27
CA SER A 665 40.54 -29.13 -23.99
C SER A 665 39.30 -29.21 -23.05
N GLU A 666 38.69 -30.39 -22.99
CA GLU A 666 37.60 -30.86 -22.09
C GLU A 666 38.14 -31.48 -20.76
N GLN A 667 37.42 -31.92 -19.70
CA GLN A 667 36.01 -32.03 -19.22
C GLN A 667 36.08 -32.40 -17.69
N PRO A 668 35.00 -32.70 -16.90
CA PRO A 668 33.62 -32.19 -16.82
C PRO A 668 33.15 -31.86 -15.37
N THR A 669 31.88 -31.45 -15.20
CA THR A 669 31.18 -31.22 -13.93
C THR A 669 30.50 -32.48 -13.36
N PRO A 670 30.40 -32.69 -12.03
CA PRO A 670 29.52 -33.70 -11.42
C PRO A 670 28.12 -33.14 -11.08
N THR A 671 27.07 -33.90 -11.39
CA THR A 671 25.70 -33.69 -10.90
C THR A 671 25.48 -34.31 -9.51
N LEU A 672 24.45 -33.86 -8.78
CA LEU A 672 24.08 -34.40 -7.47
C LEU A 672 22.57 -34.66 -7.37
N THR A 673 22.22 -35.91 -7.08
CA THR A 673 20.89 -36.39 -6.69
C THR A 673 21.10 -37.56 -5.73
N ASP A 674 20.09 -37.88 -4.91
CA ASP A 674 20.07 -38.98 -3.93
C ASP A 674 21.10 -38.96 -2.79
N GLN A 675 20.69 -38.36 -1.66
CA GLN A 675 20.86 -39.01 -0.36
C GLN A 675 19.84 -38.50 0.68
N LEU A 676 18.80 -39.29 0.94
CA LEU A 676 17.82 -39.09 2.02
C LEU A 676 17.63 -40.38 2.81
N ALA A 677 18.40 -40.56 3.88
CA ALA A 677 18.16 -41.60 4.88
C ALA A 677 18.74 -41.24 6.26
N THR A 678 17.90 -41.30 7.28
CA THR A 678 18.22 -41.57 8.71
C THR A 678 19.45 -40.90 9.35
N ALA A 679 19.20 -39.93 10.22
CA ALA A 679 19.49 -40.09 11.66
C ALA A 679 18.76 -39.03 12.51
N ALA A 680 18.06 -39.48 13.57
CA ALA A 680 17.56 -38.59 14.62
C ALA A 680 17.88 -39.24 15.98
N GLN A 681 18.69 -38.56 16.80
CA GLN A 681 18.94 -38.95 18.19
C GLN A 681 19.38 -37.73 19.03
N GLN A 682 19.32 -37.89 20.35
CA GLN A 682 19.34 -36.79 21.33
C GLN A 682 20.76 -36.35 21.72
N PRO A 683 20.96 -35.10 22.19
CA PRO A 683 22.22 -34.66 22.78
C PRO A 683 22.33 -35.07 24.26
N GLU A 684 23.31 -35.90 24.61
CA GLU A 684 23.72 -36.07 26.01
C GLU A 684 24.66 -34.96 26.48
N ARG A 685 24.63 -34.67 27.79
CA ARG A 685 25.61 -33.79 28.45
C ARG A 685 26.83 -34.60 28.87
N ILE A 686 28.02 -34.03 28.73
CA ILE A 686 29.14 -34.21 29.69
C ILE A 686 29.98 -32.92 29.69
N ALA A 687 30.56 -32.59 30.84
CA ALA A 687 31.40 -31.39 31.01
C ALA A 687 32.77 -31.78 31.56
N THR A 688 33.85 -31.22 30.99
CA THR A 688 35.20 -31.29 31.54
C THR A 688 36.01 -30.01 31.30
N LYS A 689 36.82 -29.67 32.30
CA LYS A 689 37.87 -28.64 32.41
C LYS A 689 38.94 -29.23 33.35
N PRO A 690 40.13 -28.64 33.54
CA PRO A 690 40.95 -27.79 32.64
C PRO A 690 42.46 -28.24 32.65
N ASN A 691 43.33 -27.54 31.88
CA ASN A 691 44.73 -27.14 32.20
C ASN A 691 45.51 -26.80 30.91
N VAL A 692 46.69 -26.16 30.87
CA VAL A 692 47.33 -25.00 31.57
C VAL A 692 48.84 -25.03 31.24
N THR A 693 49.38 -23.99 30.59
CA THR A 693 50.81 -23.58 30.47
C THR A 693 50.90 -22.29 29.63
N GLY A 694 51.77 -21.28 29.86
CA GLY A 694 52.56 -20.95 31.07
C GLY A 694 53.87 -20.14 30.85
N SER A 695 53.83 -18.80 30.94
CA SER A 695 54.95 -17.84 31.22
C SER A 695 54.39 -16.40 31.30
N GLN A 696 54.60 -15.57 32.35
CA GLN A 696 55.78 -14.77 32.78
C GLN A 696 56.12 -13.58 31.84
N THR A 697 56.41 -12.33 32.29
CA THR A 697 56.78 -11.82 33.64
C THR A 697 56.56 -10.28 33.80
N GLU A 698 56.21 -9.81 35.02
CA GLU A 698 56.50 -8.46 35.65
C GLU A 698 56.06 -7.14 34.95
N THR A 699 55.93 -5.95 35.58
CA THR A 699 56.41 -5.35 36.87
C THR A 699 55.30 -4.72 37.76
N GLN A 700 55.65 -3.93 38.80
CA GLN A 700 54.84 -3.60 40.01
C GLN A 700 54.42 -2.10 40.16
N GLY A 701 53.50 -1.82 41.09
CA GLY A 701 53.18 -0.50 41.69
C GLY A 701 51.72 -0.44 42.21
N GLU A 702 51.43 -0.67 43.51
CA GLU A 702 51.44 0.29 44.65
C GLU A 702 50.30 1.36 44.64
N THR A 703 49.54 1.68 45.71
CA THR A 703 49.28 1.14 47.07
C THR A 703 47.94 1.74 47.61
N LEU A 704 47.43 1.30 48.78
CA LEU A 704 46.28 1.84 49.59
C LEU A 704 44.85 1.49 49.08
N ALA A 705 43.88 0.91 49.80
CA ALA A 705 43.59 0.51 51.20
C ALA A 705 42.57 1.37 52.00
N ARG A 706 41.31 0.91 52.10
CA ARG A 706 40.63 0.55 53.39
C ARG A 706 39.21 -0.04 53.21
N LYS A 707 38.89 -0.98 54.11
CA LYS A 707 37.57 -1.60 54.45
C LYS A 707 37.24 -1.17 55.92
N PRO A 708 36.14 -1.61 56.56
CA PRO A 708 34.72 -1.70 56.12
C PRO A 708 33.76 -1.16 57.23
N ALA A 709 32.44 -1.34 57.07
CA ALA A 709 31.49 -1.43 58.19
C ALA A 709 30.30 -2.36 57.85
N ALA A 710 29.63 -2.91 58.87
CA ALA A 710 28.46 -3.81 58.77
C ALA A 710 27.60 -3.67 60.05
N LEU A 711 26.69 -4.64 60.33
CA LEU A 711 25.84 -4.80 61.55
C LEU A 711 24.53 -3.95 61.58
N THR A 712 23.37 -4.39 62.09
CA THR A 712 22.75 -5.74 62.27
C THR A 712 21.22 -5.64 62.52
N THR A 713 20.49 -6.74 62.28
CA THR A 713 19.20 -7.21 62.87
C THR A 713 18.35 -6.32 63.82
N GLY A 714 17.01 -6.32 63.66
CA GLY A 714 16.08 -5.86 64.71
C GLY A 714 14.55 -6.01 64.47
N GLN A 715 13.97 -7.14 64.92
CA GLN A 715 12.62 -7.37 65.50
C GLN A 715 11.31 -6.66 65.00
N GLN A 716 10.21 -7.45 64.93
CA GLN A 716 8.82 -6.96 65.08
C GLN A 716 8.47 -6.74 66.58
N PRO A 717 7.38 -6.00 66.90
CA PRO A 717 6.13 -6.68 67.28
C PRO A 717 4.83 -5.96 66.79
N SER A 718 3.66 -6.53 67.10
CA SER A 718 2.34 -6.13 66.58
C SER A 718 1.26 -5.88 67.66
N ARG A 719 0.22 -5.09 67.34
CA ARG A 719 -1.12 -4.94 68.00
C ARG A 719 -1.96 -3.91 67.21
N THR A 720 -3.01 -4.24 66.43
CA THR A 720 -4.43 -4.58 66.78
C THR A 720 -5.28 -3.47 67.39
N LEU A 721 -6.38 -3.10 66.72
CA LEU A 721 -7.68 -2.70 67.33
C LEU A 721 -8.84 -2.83 66.30
N THR A 722 -10.05 -3.07 66.80
CA THR A 722 -11.36 -3.35 66.12
C THR A 722 -12.49 -2.74 66.99
N PRO A 723 -13.84 -2.87 66.77
CA PRO A 723 -14.67 -3.58 65.78
C PRO A 723 -15.48 -2.57 64.89
N ALA A 724 -16.60 -2.84 64.19
CA ALA A 724 -17.56 -3.97 64.07
C ALA A 724 -18.11 -4.03 62.60
N SER A 725 -19.15 -4.76 62.17
CA SER A 725 -20.27 -5.55 62.78
C SER A 725 -20.66 -6.72 61.84
N ALA A 726 -21.66 -7.56 62.17
CA ALA A 726 -22.01 -8.76 61.38
C ALA A 726 -23.50 -9.15 61.34
N VAL A 727 -23.91 -9.88 60.29
CA VAL A 727 -25.14 -10.71 60.18
C VAL A 727 -24.75 -12.07 59.52
N ARG A 728 -25.62 -13.10 59.57
CA ARG A 728 -25.25 -14.53 59.58
C ARG A 728 -25.42 -15.33 58.28
N LEU A 729 -24.52 -16.32 58.16
CA LEU A 729 -24.64 -17.73 57.68
C LEU A 729 -26.04 -18.41 57.90
N PRO A 730 -26.37 -19.58 57.27
CA PRO A 730 -25.45 -20.71 56.99
C PRO A 730 -25.62 -21.60 55.72
N GLN A 731 -24.51 -22.32 55.40
CA GLN A 731 -24.30 -23.76 54.99
C GLN A 731 -25.39 -24.53 54.20
N THR A 732 -25.09 -25.50 53.31
CA THR A 732 -24.06 -26.57 53.28
C THR A 732 -23.56 -26.89 51.84
N GLY A 733 -22.50 -27.66 51.54
CA GLY A 733 -21.43 -28.26 52.36
C GLY A 733 -20.91 -29.64 51.85
N ASN A 734 -19.60 -29.75 51.53
CA ASN A 734 -18.79 -31.00 51.38
C ASN A 734 -19.12 -32.00 50.22
N ARG A 735 -18.23 -32.91 49.74
CA ARG A 735 -16.74 -32.99 49.60
C ARG A 735 -16.33 -34.27 48.79
N ILE A 736 -15.16 -34.25 48.13
CA ILE A 736 -14.17 -35.37 47.99
C ILE A 736 -14.41 -36.56 47.00
N SER A 737 -13.62 -36.55 45.89
CA SER A 737 -12.71 -37.62 45.37
C SER A 737 -13.12 -38.79 44.45
N HIS A 738 -12.09 -39.28 43.71
CA HIS A 738 -11.91 -40.59 43.04
C HIS A 738 -12.80 -40.94 41.82
N LEU A 739 -12.46 -41.90 40.95
CA LEU A 739 -11.18 -42.27 40.28
C LEU A 739 -11.56 -43.11 39.02
N ALA A 740 -10.66 -43.33 38.06
CA ALA A 740 -10.94 -44.00 36.78
C ALA A 740 -11.35 -45.50 36.87
N TRP A 741 -12.10 -45.99 35.87
CA TRP A 741 -12.00 -47.35 35.28
C TRP A 741 -12.64 -47.39 33.87
N ALA A 742 -12.54 -48.50 33.12
CA ALA A 742 -12.83 -48.54 31.68
C ALA A 742 -13.43 -49.87 31.15
N LEU A 743 -13.75 -49.90 29.85
CA LEU A 743 -14.07 -51.03 28.94
C LEU A 743 -15.51 -51.58 28.89
N GLY A 744 -15.91 -52.01 27.68
CA GLY A 744 -17.14 -52.77 27.34
C GLY A 744 -18.26 -51.92 26.73
N SER A 745 -18.92 -52.27 25.61
CA SER A 745 -18.76 -53.44 24.71
C SER A 745 -19.28 -53.12 23.29
N LEU A 746 -18.88 -53.91 22.28
CA LEU A 746 -19.44 -53.84 20.92
C LEU A 746 -20.86 -54.46 20.86
N GLY A 747 -21.66 -54.03 19.87
CA GLY A 747 -22.55 -54.97 19.16
C GLY A 747 -23.97 -54.51 18.83
N LEU A 748 -24.16 -53.88 17.66
CA LEU A 748 -25.20 -54.31 16.70
C LEU A 748 -24.92 -53.73 15.30
N PHE A 749 -24.62 -54.60 14.32
CA PHE A 749 -24.37 -54.21 12.93
C PHE A 749 -24.97 -55.28 11.99
N ALA A 750 -26.29 -55.27 11.82
CA ALA A 750 -27.01 -56.18 10.92
C ALA A 750 -28.41 -55.63 10.55
N VAL A 751 -28.94 -56.12 9.42
CA VAL A 751 -30.35 -55.99 9.00
C VAL A 751 -30.85 -54.56 8.71
N LEU A 752 -30.48 -54.00 7.54
CA LEU A 752 -31.45 -53.64 6.48
C LEU A 752 -30.79 -53.21 5.15
N SER A 753 -29.85 -54.00 4.62
CA SER A 753 -29.31 -53.79 3.26
C SER A 753 -30.16 -54.52 2.21
N HIS A 754 -31.36 -53.98 1.89
CA HIS A 754 -32.16 -54.36 0.73
C HIS A 754 -33.04 -53.20 0.25
N CYS A 755 -33.50 -53.26 -1.01
CA CYS A 755 -34.50 -52.34 -1.60
C CYS A 755 -34.09 -50.90 -1.98
N TRP A 756 -32.88 -50.67 -2.53
CA TRP A 756 -32.71 -49.60 -3.54
C TRP A 756 -31.74 -49.94 -4.69
N LEU A 757 -31.96 -51.09 -5.35
CA LEU A 757 -31.28 -51.43 -6.61
C LEU A 757 -32.26 -52.05 -7.63
N ARG A 758 -33.33 -51.31 -7.98
CA ARG A 758 -34.25 -51.68 -9.08
C ARG A 758 -35.17 -50.51 -9.50
N ARG A 759 -34.65 -49.58 -10.32
CA ARG A 759 -35.45 -48.79 -11.30
C ARG A 759 -34.58 -47.93 -12.24
N GLN A 760 -33.79 -48.61 -13.09
CA GLN A 760 -33.57 -48.13 -14.46
C GLN A 760 -34.03 -49.23 -15.42
N LEU A 761 -35.12 -48.96 -16.14
CA LEU A 761 -35.42 -49.51 -17.47
C LEU A 761 -36.40 -48.54 -18.16
N ARG A 762 -36.25 -48.43 -19.48
CA ARG A 762 -36.94 -47.53 -20.43
C ARG A 762 -38.39 -47.98 -20.74
N PRO A 763 -39.23 -47.25 -21.53
CA PRO A 763 -38.93 -46.15 -22.48
C PRO A 763 -38.18 -44.94 -21.92
#